data_AF-A0A3F3H236-F1
#
_entry.id   AF-A0A3F3H236-F1
#
_cell.length_a   1.000
_cell.length_b   1.000
_cell.length_c   1.000
_cell.angle_alpha   90.00
_cell.angle_beta   90.00
_cell.angle_gamma   90.00
#
_symmetry.space_group_name_H-M   'P 1'
#
loop_
_entity.id
_entity.type
_entity.pdbx_description
1 polymer ?
#
loop_
_entity_poly.entity_id
_entity_poly.type
_entity_poly.pdbx_seq_one_letter_code
_entity_poly.pdbx_strand_id
1 'polypeptide(L)'
;MRFKMYKSGKYWAVGSLLTAGLFGALAVQSNNVSADDNGSGSSLVSSSPSASVVADNPSTVANGITKNDQGFVNYVDGTKQTNAWDQTNTYYFGADGQAVSGLQTINGKQYYFGDDQTYKVRKNTEVTVNNQTYTADQNGILTAKNGLEKNQNGYIDYVNGVKQTNAWDQTNTYYFGADGQAVSGLQTIGGKQYYFGDDQTYTVRKSIEVTVNNQTYTADQNGVLTAKNGLEKNQNGYVDYVNGVKQTNAWDQTNTYYFGVDGQAVSGLQTIGGKQYYFGDDQTYTVRKNTEVTVNNQTYTADPNGILTAKNGLEKNQNGYVDYVNGVKQTNAWDQTNTYYFGVDGQAVSGLQTIGGKQYYFGDDQTYTVRKNMDITFADTTYTSASDGSLSLKNGVFTNAEGLIDYQNGLLQKNTWVVNQGSTYYFGSDSQAVSGLQSINGSQYFFGDNQSYQLQVSFDMKINNVTYHADKSGRLTPKNGVIWGFGDSTTVGWNSYNDGSQSYDSYAAQDLDKLYLNTSAHSGTQIGNDMSWMVDEAIKSASYSTATDIVIGMGVNDINYGGTSPLNTIIQIYQDSIRRLHEANPNIRIYILLPQGDYLNGKNNDTIGPGGFSMNQLRAALTQVGNNLGITVINAGVVTDENHATTLPDGVHPTNATYQAIGTKIAQAMQANPNNTYQANYQNYSLGTVSGYYNTLAGYEWLENGQVYTGFQKYYGAYYWFNNGVRDANSWHQAWGNTYYVGGDGRSVQGFQTIDGNLYYFGNDGSFTLRMDKAFSVNGLNYFADDRGIVKVVMTGTGYLYDGSEYNGGYRWYDNGQLYTGFRFYMGTYYWFVDGVRQNEGWRTAWGYKYWTDTNGRAVQGLQIIDGKQYYFGDDGTYYARENQMVMLGNQEYKANGDGILQPWSGYVYDASSYNGGYRWYENGQLYTGFRYYMGTYYWFVDGVRQNEGWRSAWGYKYWTDANGRAVQGLQIIDGHSYNFGNDGTYFLRG
;
A
#
# COMPACT_ATOMS: atom_id res chain seq x y z
N MET A 1 -2.26 -3.07 -15.68
CA MET A 1 -3.23 -3.86 -14.87
C MET A 1 -4.29 -2.93 -14.29
N ARG A 2 -5.58 -3.31 -14.35
CA ARG A 2 -6.67 -2.80 -13.48
C ARG A 2 -7.65 -3.95 -13.21
N PHE A 3 -8.38 -3.90 -12.10
CA PHE A 3 -8.97 -5.09 -11.47
C PHE A 3 -10.36 -5.50 -12.01
N LYS A 4 -10.67 -6.79 -11.90
CA LYS A 4 -12.05 -7.32 -11.96
C LYS A 4 -12.76 -7.04 -10.63
N MET A 5 -14.08 -6.89 -10.67
CA MET A 5 -14.98 -7.14 -9.53
C MET A 5 -16.17 -7.98 -10.01
N TYR A 6 -16.63 -8.90 -9.16
CA TYR A 6 -17.87 -9.67 -9.31
C TYR A 6 -18.82 -9.31 -8.15
N LYS A 7 -20.12 -9.57 -8.31
CA LYS A 7 -21.12 -9.49 -7.24
C LYS A 7 -22.09 -10.67 -7.32
N SER A 8 -22.66 -11.07 -6.19
CA SER A 8 -23.48 -12.28 -6.00
C SER A 8 -24.88 -11.97 -5.44
N GLY A 9 -25.86 -12.87 -5.60
CA GLY A 9 -27.14 -12.74 -4.86
C GLY A 9 -28.37 -13.53 -5.33
N LYS A 10 -28.41 -14.83 -5.01
CA LYS A 10 -29.57 -15.68 -4.61
C LYS A 10 -31.05 -15.23 -4.80
N TYR A 11 -31.83 -16.10 -5.47
CA TYR A 11 -33.28 -16.44 -5.28
C TYR A 11 -34.33 -15.30 -5.45
N TRP A 12 -35.60 -15.51 -5.84
CA TRP A 12 -36.60 -16.53 -5.47
C TRP A 12 -37.49 -16.97 -6.65
N ALA A 13 -38.34 -17.99 -6.43
CA ALA A 13 -39.36 -18.45 -7.38
C ALA A 13 -40.78 -17.96 -7.02
N VAL A 14 -41.64 -17.80 -8.03
CA VAL A 14 -43.09 -17.61 -7.90
C VAL A 14 -43.77 -18.47 -8.97
N GLY A 15 -44.85 -19.18 -8.63
CA GLY A 15 -45.61 -20.03 -9.56
C GLY A 15 -47.11 -19.79 -9.47
N SER A 16 -47.87 -20.37 -10.41
CA SER A 16 -49.33 -20.29 -10.47
C SER A 16 -49.96 -21.51 -11.18
N LEU A 17 -51.05 -22.03 -10.60
CA LEU A 17 -52.36 -22.43 -11.20
C LEU A 17 -52.44 -23.02 -12.64
N LEU A 18 -53.39 -23.92 -12.99
CA LEU A 18 -54.27 -24.89 -12.31
C LEU A 18 -55.02 -25.73 -13.40
N THR A 19 -55.98 -26.59 -13.00
CA THR A 19 -56.97 -27.36 -13.83
C THR A 19 -56.50 -28.69 -14.50
N ALA A 20 -57.42 -29.50 -15.03
CA ALA A 20 -58.34 -30.44 -14.34
C ALA A 20 -59.24 -31.25 -15.31
N GLY A 21 -59.31 -32.58 -15.15
CA GLY A 21 -60.33 -33.50 -15.74
C GLY A 21 -60.17 -33.94 -17.22
N LEU A 22 -60.95 -34.89 -17.78
CA LEU A 22 -61.63 -36.10 -17.23
C LEU A 22 -62.21 -37.01 -18.38
N PHE A 23 -62.03 -38.34 -18.31
CA PHE A 23 -62.76 -39.48 -18.99
C PHE A 23 -62.75 -39.78 -20.53
N GLY A 24 -62.87 -41.10 -20.84
CA GLY A 24 -63.16 -41.77 -22.14
C GLY A 24 -62.12 -42.87 -22.51
N ALA A 25 -62.31 -44.21 -22.51
CA ALA A 25 -63.38 -45.18 -22.86
C ALA A 25 -63.47 -45.54 -24.38
N LEU A 26 -63.62 -46.80 -24.88
CA LEU A 26 -63.84 -48.14 -24.26
C LEU A 26 -63.64 -49.34 -25.28
N ALA A 27 -63.11 -50.51 -24.84
CA ALA A 27 -63.21 -51.92 -25.39
C ALA A 27 -62.79 -52.21 -26.87
N VAL A 28 -62.65 -53.45 -27.44
CA VAL A 28 -63.14 -54.86 -27.26
C VAL A 28 -62.02 -55.86 -27.73
N GLN A 29 -61.58 -56.94 -27.02
CA GLN A 29 -62.03 -58.38 -26.98
C GLN A 29 -61.78 -59.21 -28.29
N SER A 30 -61.58 -60.56 -28.36
CA SER A 30 -61.81 -61.72 -27.44
C SER A 30 -61.10 -63.06 -27.86
N ASN A 31 -61.17 -64.11 -26.99
CA ASN A 31 -61.11 -65.60 -27.25
C ASN A 31 -59.77 -66.28 -27.66
N ASN A 32 -59.38 -67.52 -27.27
CA ASN A 32 -59.85 -68.61 -26.34
C ASN A 32 -58.59 -69.45 -25.85
N VAL A 33 -58.49 -70.72 -25.40
CA VAL A 33 -59.22 -72.04 -25.47
C VAL A 33 -58.90 -72.93 -24.20
N SER A 34 -59.40 -74.18 -24.15
CA SER A 34 -59.47 -75.23 -23.09
C SER A 34 -58.28 -76.22 -22.90
N ALA A 35 -58.14 -76.87 -21.72
CA ALA A 35 -58.21 -78.36 -21.49
C ALA A 35 -57.45 -78.95 -20.25
N ASP A 36 -58.08 -79.91 -19.53
CA ASP A 36 -57.62 -81.17 -18.86
C ASP A 36 -56.43 -81.22 -17.83
N ASP A 37 -56.27 -82.18 -16.87
CA ASP A 37 -57.18 -83.07 -16.09
C ASP A 37 -56.47 -83.74 -14.85
N ASN A 38 -57.26 -84.27 -13.88
CA ASN A 38 -57.04 -85.27 -12.78
C ASN A 38 -55.68 -85.68 -12.14
N GLY A 39 -55.67 -85.82 -10.79
CA GLY A 39 -55.78 -87.17 -10.17
C GLY A 39 -54.73 -87.75 -9.15
N SER A 40 -55.12 -87.89 -7.86
CA SER A 40 -54.69 -88.92 -6.85
C SER A 40 -53.20 -89.01 -6.39
N GLY A 41 -52.79 -89.71 -5.31
CA GLY A 41 -53.45 -90.56 -4.29
C GLY A 41 -52.47 -90.99 -3.14
N SER A 42 -52.89 -91.84 -2.17
CA SER A 42 -52.09 -92.17 -0.95
C SER A 42 -52.13 -93.65 -0.45
N SER A 43 -51.02 -94.07 0.18
CA SER A 43 -50.85 -95.09 1.27
C SER A 43 -51.27 -96.59 1.12
N LEU A 44 -50.24 -97.44 0.88
CA LEU A 44 -49.79 -98.63 1.65
C LEU A 44 -50.73 -99.74 2.22
N VAL A 45 -50.63 -100.95 1.62
CA VAL A 45 -50.20 -102.29 2.15
C VAL A 45 -50.86 -102.95 3.41
N SER A 46 -50.92 -104.30 3.40
CA SER A 46 -51.56 -105.28 4.31
C SER A 46 -50.59 -105.91 5.38
N SER A 47 -50.86 -106.95 6.21
CA SER A 47 -51.82 -108.09 6.20
C SER A 47 -52.08 -108.77 7.59
N SER A 48 -52.94 -109.81 7.60
CA SER A 48 -53.55 -110.60 8.71
C SER A 48 -52.61 -111.68 9.38
N PRO A 49 -52.99 -112.65 10.28
CA PRO A 49 -54.35 -113.16 10.67
C PRO A 49 -54.62 -113.76 12.11
N SER A 50 -55.89 -114.20 12.33
CA SER A 50 -56.36 -115.41 13.09
C SER A 50 -56.75 -115.43 14.61
N ALA A 51 -57.98 -115.94 14.86
CA ALA A 51 -58.53 -116.65 16.06
C ALA A 51 -58.64 -115.90 17.43
N SER A 52 -59.54 -116.19 18.41
CA SER A 52 -60.86 -116.90 18.59
C SER A 52 -61.34 -116.62 20.06
N VAL A 53 -62.43 -117.05 20.75
CA VAL A 53 -63.61 -117.99 20.68
C VAL A 53 -64.72 -117.29 21.54
N VAL A 54 -66.01 -117.11 21.17
CA VAL A 54 -67.23 -117.97 21.38
C VAL A 54 -67.30 -118.67 22.77
N ALA A 55 -68.36 -118.65 23.62
CA ALA A 55 -69.75 -118.10 23.63
C ALA A 55 -70.08 -117.48 25.05
N ASP A 56 -71.26 -117.47 25.72
CA ASP A 56 -72.64 -118.02 25.55
C ASP A 56 -73.70 -117.29 26.47
N ASN A 57 -74.94 -117.80 26.52
CA ASN A 57 -76.15 -117.39 27.33
C ASN A 57 -76.19 -118.10 28.73
N PRO A 58 -77.20 -117.96 29.67
CA PRO A 58 -78.65 -117.74 29.45
C PRO A 58 -79.50 -116.88 30.44
N SER A 59 -80.46 -116.14 29.86
CA SER A 59 -81.91 -116.11 30.23
C SER A 59 -82.51 -115.32 31.43
N THR A 60 -83.75 -114.86 31.18
CA THR A 60 -84.77 -114.24 32.06
C THR A 60 -84.50 -112.82 32.58
N VAL A 61 -85.47 -111.92 32.36
CA VAL A 61 -85.25 -110.46 32.33
C VAL A 61 -85.80 -109.76 33.57
N ALA A 62 -84.99 -108.91 34.19
CA ALA A 62 -85.39 -108.01 35.28
C ALA A 62 -85.71 -106.59 34.77
N ASN A 63 -86.43 -105.80 35.57
CA ASN A 63 -86.56 -104.36 35.35
C ASN A 63 -85.18 -103.67 35.30
N GLY A 64 -85.04 -102.67 34.43
CA GLY A 64 -83.82 -101.92 34.19
C GLY A 64 -83.31 -102.04 32.75
N ILE A 65 -82.10 -101.52 32.52
CA ILE A 65 -81.40 -101.61 31.23
C ILE A 65 -80.72 -102.98 31.15
N THR A 66 -81.12 -103.79 30.16
CA THR A 66 -80.56 -105.13 29.87
C THR A 66 -80.00 -105.15 28.44
N LYS A 67 -78.98 -105.97 28.16
CA LYS A 67 -78.41 -106.09 26.81
C LYS A 67 -79.01 -107.29 26.08
N ASN A 68 -79.29 -107.14 24.79
CA ASN A 68 -79.64 -108.21 23.86
C ASN A 68 -78.80 -108.11 22.58
N ASP A 69 -79.03 -109.02 21.64
CA ASP A 69 -78.24 -109.21 20.41
C ASP A 69 -78.21 -108.00 19.47
N GLN A 70 -79.09 -107.01 19.66
CA GLN A 70 -79.22 -105.80 18.85
C GLN A 70 -78.80 -104.51 19.58
N GLY A 71 -78.59 -104.55 20.90
CA GLY A 71 -78.25 -103.35 21.69
C GLY A 71 -78.65 -103.47 23.17
N PHE A 72 -78.76 -102.33 23.84
CA PHE A 72 -79.39 -102.26 25.16
C PHE A 72 -80.89 -101.97 25.01
N VAL A 73 -81.71 -102.56 25.87
CA VAL A 73 -83.16 -102.31 25.99
C VAL A 73 -83.50 -101.99 27.43
N ASN A 74 -84.35 -100.98 27.66
CA ASN A 74 -84.78 -100.60 29.00
C ASN A 74 -86.22 -101.05 29.27
N TYR A 75 -86.42 -101.80 30.35
CA TYR A 75 -87.74 -102.20 30.83
C TYR A 75 -88.02 -101.50 32.17
N VAL A 76 -89.00 -100.60 32.19
CA VAL A 76 -89.48 -99.95 33.40
C VAL A 76 -90.89 -100.48 33.68
N ASP A 77 -91.09 -101.06 34.86
CA ASP A 77 -92.34 -101.73 35.27
C ASP A 77 -92.88 -102.69 34.21
N GLY A 78 -92.00 -103.60 33.76
CA GLY A 78 -92.27 -104.59 32.71
C GLY A 78 -92.42 -104.02 31.30
N THR A 79 -92.42 -102.69 31.14
CA THR A 79 -92.72 -102.01 29.87
C THR A 79 -91.46 -101.54 29.17
N LYS A 80 -91.25 -102.01 27.94
CA LYS A 80 -90.11 -101.59 27.10
C LYS A 80 -90.23 -100.10 26.77
N GLN A 81 -89.20 -99.32 27.12
CA GLN A 81 -89.17 -97.89 26.82
C GLN A 81 -88.81 -97.64 25.36
N THR A 82 -89.50 -96.69 24.71
CA THR A 82 -89.25 -96.28 23.31
C THR A 82 -89.32 -94.76 23.19
N ASN A 83 -88.53 -94.18 22.27
CA ASN A 83 -88.37 -92.74 22.06
C ASN A 83 -88.09 -91.93 23.34
N ALA A 84 -87.29 -92.49 24.26
CA ALA A 84 -87.10 -91.94 25.60
C ALA A 84 -85.65 -92.06 26.08
N TRP A 85 -85.20 -91.08 26.87
CA TRP A 85 -83.97 -91.19 27.66
C TRP A 85 -84.18 -92.15 28.85
N ASP A 86 -83.12 -92.79 29.32
CA ASP A 86 -83.15 -93.39 30.66
C ASP A 86 -83.15 -92.32 31.76
N GLN A 87 -83.46 -92.72 32.99
CA GLN A 87 -83.56 -91.83 34.15
C GLN A 87 -82.25 -91.08 34.48
N THR A 88 -81.09 -91.55 34.01
CA THR A 88 -79.78 -90.89 34.20
C THR A 88 -79.36 -90.01 33.01
N ASN A 89 -80.16 -89.95 31.93
CA ASN A 89 -79.82 -89.30 30.65
C ASN A 89 -78.45 -89.76 30.09
N THR A 90 -78.17 -91.06 30.17
CA THR A 90 -76.95 -91.72 29.64
C THR A 90 -77.23 -92.45 28.33
N TYR A 91 -78.42 -93.01 28.18
CA TYR A 91 -78.90 -93.77 27.02
C TYR A 91 -80.19 -93.15 26.48
N TYR A 92 -80.38 -93.20 25.17
CA TYR A 92 -81.66 -92.89 24.53
C TYR A 92 -82.13 -94.11 23.75
N PHE A 93 -83.38 -94.53 23.96
CA PHE A 93 -83.98 -95.69 23.31
C PHE A 93 -84.84 -95.22 22.15
N GLY A 94 -84.62 -95.79 20.96
CA GLY A 94 -85.31 -95.45 19.72
C GLY A 94 -86.77 -95.89 19.69
N ALA A 95 -87.42 -95.75 18.53
CA ALA A 95 -88.83 -96.12 18.36
C ALA A 95 -89.08 -97.64 18.50
N ASP A 96 -88.06 -98.45 18.24
CA ASP A 96 -88.02 -99.90 18.48
C ASP A 96 -87.69 -100.27 19.95
N GLY A 97 -87.27 -99.28 20.76
CA GLY A 97 -86.81 -99.44 22.14
C GLY A 97 -85.40 -100.00 22.31
N GLN A 98 -84.57 -100.00 21.25
CA GLN A 98 -83.13 -100.25 21.36
C GLN A 98 -82.38 -98.95 21.67
N ALA A 99 -81.30 -99.02 22.44
CA ALA A 99 -80.43 -97.88 22.67
C ALA A 99 -79.77 -97.47 21.34
N VAL A 100 -79.85 -96.18 21.01
CA VAL A 100 -79.29 -95.65 19.75
C VAL A 100 -77.77 -95.52 19.84
N SER A 101 -77.10 -95.64 18.70
CA SER A 101 -75.67 -95.40 18.52
C SER A 101 -75.41 -94.40 17.39
N GLY A 102 -74.19 -93.89 17.30
CA GLY A 102 -73.79 -92.90 16.30
C GLY A 102 -74.39 -91.50 16.55
N LEU A 103 -74.39 -90.68 15.50
CA LEU A 103 -74.90 -89.31 15.51
C LEU A 103 -76.44 -89.31 15.42
N GLN A 104 -77.10 -88.69 16.39
CA GLN A 104 -78.55 -88.73 16.56
C GLN A 104 -79.11 -87.33 16.86
N THR A 105 -80.21 -86.97 16.20
CA THR A 105 -80.90 -85.69 16.41
C THR A 105 -82.13 -85.91 17.28
N ILE A 106 -82.08 -85.43 18.53
CA ILE A 106 -83.15 -85.59 19.52
C ILE A 106 -83.64 -84.20 19.91
N ASN A 107 -84.92 -83.92 19.69
CA ASN A 107 -85.57 -82.62 19.99
C ASN A 107 -84.79 -81.40 19.44
N GLY A 108 -84.33 -81.50 18.19
CA GLY A 108 -83.61 -80.43 17.48
C GLY A 108 -82.15 -80.24 17.89
N LYS A 109 -81.63 -81.04 18.83
CA LYS A 109 -80.23 -81.03 19.26
C LYS A 109 -79.52 -82.28 18.77
N GLN A 110 -78.26 -82.15 18.35
CA GLN A 110 -77.42 -83.29 17.99
C GLN A 110 -76.73 -83.85 19.25
N TYR A 111 -76.72 -85.17 19.36
CA TYR A 111 -76.01 -85.95 20.36
C TYR A 111 -75.26 -87.06 19.62
N TYR A 112 -74.16 -87.56 20.17
CA TYR A 112 -73.53 -88.79 19.66
C TYR A 112 -73.44 -89.84 20.77
N PHE A 113 -73.91 -91.03 20.45
CA PHE A 113 -73.94 -92.18 21.35
C PHE A 113 -72.90 -93.20 20.89
N GLY A 114 -72.13 -93.77 21.82
CA GLY A 114 -71.01 -94.65 21.47
C GLY A 114 -71.41 -95.84 20.60
N ASP A 115 -70.90 -95.86 19.36
CA ASP A 115 -70.96 -96.98 18.42
C ASP A 115 -69.91 -98.07 18.72
N ASP A 116 -68.98 -97.79 19.65
CA ASP A 116 -68.12 -98.71 20.40
C ASP A 116 -68.87 -99.75 21.28
N GLN A 117 -70.12 -100.05 20.93
CA GLN A 117 -71.09 -100.84 21.71
C GLN A 117 -71.36 -100.34 23.14
N THR A 118 -70.93 -99.13 23.53
CA THR A 118 -71.33 -98.58 24.84
C THR A 118 -72.73 -97.99 24.80
N TYR A 119 -73.19 -97.47 23.64
CA TYR A 119 -74.46 -96.77 23.43
C TYR A 119 -74.71 -95.59 24.40
N LYS A 120 -73.65 -95.12 25.08
CA LYS A 120 -73.73 -93.98 26.00
C LYS A 120 -73.57 -92.69 25.23
N VAL A 121 -74.39 -91.69 25.54
CA VAL A 121 -74.17 -90.33 25.04
C VAL A 121 -72.79 -89.84 25.49
N ARG A 122 -72.00 -89.34 24.56
CA ARG A 122 -70.70 -88.72 24.84
C ARG A 122 -70.95 -87.35 25.46
N LYS A 123 -70.26 -87.05 26.57
CA LYS A 123 -70.37 -85.81 27.36
C LYS A 123 -68.98 -85.33 27.72
N ASN A 124 -68.76 -84.00 27.74
CA ASN A 124 -67.47 -83.37 28.06
C ASN A 124 -66.27 -83.95 27.27
N THR A 125 -66.47 -84.23 25.99
CA THR A 125 -65.46 -84.85 25.11
C THR A 125 -65.63 -84.37 23.68
N GLU A 126 -64.57 -84.46 22.89
CA GLU A 126 -64.69 -84.32 21.44
C GLU A 126 -65.20 -85.61 20.79
N VAL A 127 -65.85 -85.45 19.64
CA VAL A 127 -66.35 -86.53 18.78
C VAL A 127 -66.13 -86.13 17.33
N THR A 128 -65.46 -86.97 16.54
CA THR A 128 -65.32 -86.78 15.09
C THR A 128 -66.20 -87.78 14.35
N VAL A 129 -67.09 -87.29 13.49
CA VAL A 129 -67.97 -88.10 12.63
C VAL A 129 -67.88 -87.55 11.22
N ASN A 130 -67.70 -88.39 10.20
CA ASN A 130 -67.64 -87.97 8.79
C ASN A 130 -66.65 -86.82 8.51
N ASN A 131 -65.46 -86.85 9.13
CA ASN A 131 -64.43 -85.80 9.09
C ASN A 131 -64.86 -84.42 9.67
N GLN A 132 -65.97 -84.37 10.40
CA GLN A 132 -66.47 -83.20 11.11
C GLN A 132 -66.33 -83.43 12.62
N THR A 133 -65.56 -82.59 13.31
CA THR A 133 -65.32 -82.68 14.75
C THR A 133 -66.23 -81.75 15.54
N TYR A 134 -66.80 -82.27 16.61
CA TYR A 134 -67.72 -81.60 17.52
C TYR A 134 -67.21 -81.67 18.96
N THR A 135 -67.47 -80.64 19.74
CA THR A 135 -67.41 -80.70 21.21
C THR A 135 -68.77 -81.11 21.76
N ALA A 136 -68.80 -82.15 22.60
CA ALA A 136 -69.98 -82.55 23.35
C ALA A 136 -69.97 -81.89 24.72
N ASP A 137 -71.00 -81.11 25.05
CA ASP A 137 -71.12 -80.43 26.34
C ASP A 137 -71.39 -81.41 27.51
N GLN A 138 -71.61 -80.87 28.72
CA GLN A 138 -71.96 -81.65 29.92
C GLN A 138 -73.29 -82.43 29.79
N ASN A 139 -74.17 -82.02 28.90
CA ASN A 139 -75.44 -82.67 28.59
C ASN A 139 -75.31 -83.67 27.43
N GLY A 140 -74.23 -83.56 26.64
CA GLY A 140 -73.91 -84.36 25.46
C GLY A 140 -74.32 -83.71 24.15
N ILE A 141 -74.72 -82.43 24.19
CA ILE A 141 -75.11 -81.64 23.05
C ILE A 141 -73.86 -81.31 22.23
N LEU A 142 -73.87 -81.67 20.96
CA LEU A 142 -72.76 -81.42 20.04
C LEU A 142 -72.80 -79.99 19.50
N THR A 143 -71.65 -79.32 19.53
CA THR A 143 -71.38 -78.10 18.76
C THR A 143 -70.20 -78.36 17.84
N ALA A 144 -70.30 -78.04 16.55
CA ALA A 144 -69.19 -78.23 15.62
C ALA A 144 -68.03 -77.28 15.98
N LYS A 145 -66.79 -77.79 16.03
CA LYS A 145 -65.61 -76.98 16.35
C LYS A 145 -65.40 -75.90 15.30
N ASN A 146 -65.16 -74.65 15.70
CA ASN A 146 -65.04 -73.56 14.74
C ASN A 146 -64.07 -72.47 15.21
N GLY A 147 -63.12 -72.11 14.35
CA GLY A 147 -62.04 -71.18 14.63
C GLY A 147 -60.73 -71.87 15.04
N LEU A 148 -59.74 -71.01 15.33
CA LEU A 148 -58.36 -71.38 15.61
C LEU A 148 -58.17 -71.91 17.05
N GLU A 149 -57.55 -73.08 17.18
CA GLU A 149 -57.17 -73.69 18.45
C GLU A 149 -55.66 -73.91 18.55
N LYS A 150 -55.12 -73.79 19.77
CA LYS A 150 -53.70 -74.03 20.06
C LYS A 150 -53.48 -75.41 20.67
N ASN A 151 -52.48 -76.14 20.18
CA ASN A 151 -52.05 -77.43 20.70
C ASN A 151 -50.52 -77.44 20.97
N GLN A 152 -49.94 -78.62 21.23
CA GLN A 152 -48.52 -78.76 21.56
C GLN A 152 -47.56 -78.52 20.37
N ASN A 153 -48.07 -78.60 19.13
CA ASN A 153 -47.29 -78.52 17.89
C ASN A 153 -47.51 -77.19 17.12
N GLY A 154 -48.45 -76.35 17.56
CA GLY A 154 -48.80 -75.10 16.88
C GLY A 154 -50.30 -74.78 17.00
N TYR A 155 -50.91 -74.37 15.89
CA TYR A 155 -52.34 -74.11 15.79
C TYR A 155 -53.02 -75.00 14.75
N ILE A 156 -54.32 -75.28 14.94
CA ILE A 156 -55.23 -75.90 13.96
C ILE A 156 -56.43 -74.96 13.80
N ASP A 157 -56.93 -74.77 12.58
CA ASP A 157 -58.25 -74.16 12.34
C ASP A 157 -59.31 -75.22 11.99
N TYR A 158 -60.52 -74.99 12.48
CA TYR A 158 -61.71 -75.77 12.14
C TYR A 158 -62.76 -74.83 11.53
N VAL A 159 -63.34 -75.20 10.39
CA VAL A 159 -64.46 -74.45 9.79
C VAL A 159 -65.69 -75.36 9.77
N ASN A 160 -66.71 -75.00 10.55
CA ASN A 160 -67.91 -75.83 10.79
C ASN A 160 -67.58 -77.29 11.16
N GLY A 161 -66.55 -77.51 11.97
CA GLY A 161 -66.07 -78.82 12.42
C GLY A 161 -65.08 -79.50 11.47
N VAL A 162 -64.91 -79.03 10.23
CA VAL A 162 -63.92 -79.59 9.30
C VAL A 162 -62.55 -78.98 9.59
N LYS A 163 -61.57 -79.83 9.93
CA LYS A 163 -60.17 -79.43 10.13
C LYS A 163 -59.57 -78.94 8.80
N GLN A 164 -58.94 -77.77 8.80
CA GLN A 164 -58.31 -77.21 7.60
C GLN A 164 -56.94 -77.86 7.32
N THR A 165 -56.66 -78.16 6.04
CA THR A 165 -55.41 -78.77 5.55
C THR A 165 -55.05 -78.21 4.18
N ASN A 166 -53.75 -77.97 3.93
CA ASN A 166 -53.22 -77.32 2.72
C ASN A 166 -53.94 -76.00 2.33
N ALA A 167 -54.39 -75.24 3.34
CA ALA A 167 -55.28 -74.09 3.16
C ALA A 167 -54.84 -72.91 4.03
N TRP A 168 -55.14 -71.69 3.58
CA TRP A 168 -55.06 -70.49 4.41
C TRP A 168 -56.27 -70.42 5.35
N ASP A 169 -56.08 -69.84 6.53
CA ASP A 169 -57.21 -69.43 7.37
C ASP A 169 -58.01 -68.29 6.71
N GLN A 170 -59.22 -68.03 7.21
CA GLN A 170 -60.12 -67.02 6.63
C GLN A 170 -59.54 -65.58 6.63
N THR A 171 -58.55 -65.29 7.49
CA THR A 171 -57.86 -63.98 7.55
C THR A 171 -56.58 -63.90 6.71
N ASN A 172 -56.14 -65.00 6.09
CA ASN A 172 -54.84 -65.13 5.39
C ASN A 172 -53.65 -64.75 6.29
N THR A 173 -53.67 -65.19 7.54
CA THR A 173 -52.63 -65.01 8.57
C THR A 173 -51.84 -66.29 8.80
N TYR A 174 -52.51 -67.44 8.77
CA TYR A 174 -51.94 -68.78 8.95
C TYR A 174 -52.17 -69.62 7.69
N TYR A 175 -51.25 -70.55 7.43
CA TYR A 175 -51.45 -71.60 6.44
C TYR A 175 -51.26 -72.95 7.12
N PHE A 176 -52.20 -73.87 6.91
CA PHE A 176 -52.19 -75.20 7.51
C PHE A 176 -51.59 -76.22 6.54
N GLY A 177 -50.66 -77.03 7.01
CA GLY A 177 -50.01 -78.08 6.23
C GLY A 177 -50.95 -79.24 5.87
N ALA A 178 -50.39 -80.30 5.27
CA ALA A 178 -51.14 -81.50 4.93
C ALA A 178 -51.63 -82.28 6.17
N ASP A 179 -50.95 -82.12 7.30
CA ASP A 179 -51.37 -82.60 8.62
C ASP A 179 -52.37 -81.66 9.33
N GLY A 180 -52.63 -80.49 8.74
CA GLY A 180 -53.48 -79.41 9.23
C GLY A 180 -52.95 -78.68 10.46
N GLN A 181 -51.64 -78.70 10.71
CA GLN A 181 -50.98 -77.79 11.68
C GLN A 181 -50.54 -76.51 10.96
N ALA A 182 -50.54 -75.37 11.66
CA ALA A 182 -50.02 -74.12 11.12
C ALA A 182 -48.52 -74.24 10.83
N VAL A 183 -48.10 -73.86 9.62
CA VAL A 183 -46.70 -73.96 9.18
C VAL A 183 -45.83 -72.84 9.76
N SER A 184 -44.53 -73.10 9.90
CA SER A 184 -43.51 -72.12 10.32
C SER A 184 -42.33 -72.10 9.32
N GLY A 185 -41.51 -71.06 9.38
CA GLY A 185 -40.34 -70.89 8.52
C GLY A 185 -40.67 -70.53 7.07
N LEU A 186 -39.70 -70.75 6.18
CA LEU A 186 -39.82 -70.49 4.73
C LEU A 186 -40.64 -71.58 4.05
N GLN A 187 -41.71 -71.21 3.35
CA GLN A 187 -42.67 -72.12 2.73
C GLN A 187 -42.99 -71.69 1.30
N THR A 188 -43.19 -72.65 0.40
CA THR A 188 -43.58 -72.40 -1.00
C THR A 188 -45.03 -72.82 -1.21
N ILE A 189 -45.91 -71.85 -1.43
CA ILE A 189 -47.37 -72.05 -1.56
C ILE A 189 -47.81 -71.47 -2.90
N GLY A 190 -48.42 -72.28 -3.76
CA GLY A 190 -48.88 -71.84 -5.09
C GLY A 190 -47.78 -71.23 -5.99
N GLY A 191 -46.54 -71.74 -5.88
CA GLY A 191 -45.37 -71.22 -6.61
C GLY A 191 -44.78 -69.92 -6.07
N LYS A 192 -45.32 -69.35 -4.99
CA LYS A 192 -44.79 -68.17 -4.30
C LYS A 192 -44.13 -68.56 -2.98
N GLN A 193 -43.07 -67.85 -2.59
CA GLN A 193 -42.44 -68.02 -1.29
C GLN A 193 -43.10 -67.09 -0.26
N TYR A 194 -43.29 -67.62 0.95
CA TYR A 194 -43.81 -66.95 2.14
C TYR A 194 -42.94 -67.34 3.33
N TYR A 195 -42.83 -66.50 4.36
CA TYR A 195 -42.21 -66.87 5.63
C TYR A 195 -43.18 -66.71 6.79
N PHE A 196 -43.32 -67.75 7.60
CA PHE A 196 -44.20 -67.82 8.75
C PHE A 196 -43.37 -67.83 10.04
N GLY A 197 -43.84 -67.14 11.08
CA GLY A 197 -43.11 -66.98 12.35
C GLY A 197 -42.73 -68.31 13.02
N ASP A 198 -41.43 -68.56 13.14
CA ASP A 198 -40.81 -69.65 13.90
C ASP A 198 -40.65 -69.33 15.40
N ASP A 199 -40.91 -68.08 15.79
CA ASP A 199 -41.09 -67.54 17.15
C ASP A 199 -42.39 -68.02 17.84
N GLN A 200 -42.91 -69.19 17.46
CA GLN A 200 -44.19 -69.75 17.87
C GLN A 200 -45.43 -68.88 17.53
N THR A 201 -45.31 -67.85 16.69
CA THR A 201 -46.51 -67.13 16.20
C THR A 201 -47.17 -67.86 15.04
N TYR A 202 -46.42 -68.57 14.19
CA TYR A 202 -46.91 -69.25 12.97
C TYR A 202 -47.64 -68.32 11.98
N THR A 203 -47.53 -67.00 12.16
CA THR A 203 -48.16 -66.00 11.30
C THR A 203 -47.27 -65.68 10.11
N VAL A 204 -47.85 -65.56 8.91
CA VAL A 204 -47.12 -65.07 7.73
C VAL A 204 -46.64 -63.64 7.97
N ARG A 205 -45.37 -63.38 7.67
CA ARG A 205 -44.77 -62.05 7.74
C ARG A 205 -45.17 -61.25 6.50
N LYS A 206 -45.69 -60.03 6.70
CA LYS A 206 -46.17 -59.11 5.66
C LYS A 206 -45.51 -57.74 5.82
N SER A 207 -45.23 -57.04 4.73
CA SER A 207 -44.67 -55.67 4.72
C SER A 207 -43.40 -55.50 5.58
N ILE A 208 -42.50 -56.48 5.57
CA ILE A 208 -41.29 -56.52 6.41
C ILE A 208 -40.15 -57.22 5.68
N GLU A 209 -38.91 -56.95 6.07
CA GLU A 209 -37.75 -57.71 5.61
C GLU A 209 -37.54 -58.99 6.42
N VAL A 210 -37.14 -60.06 5.74
CA VAL A 210 -36.94 -61.40 6.31
C VAL A 210 -35.59 -61.93 5.82
N THR A 211 -34.68 -62.24 6.74
CA THR A 211 -33.39 -62.87 6.42
C THR A 211 -33.41 -64.33 6.86
N VAL A 212 -33.23 -65.25 5.92
CA VAL A 212 -33.13 -66.70 6.15
C VAL A 212 -31.90 -67.23 5.41
N ASN A 213 -31.08 -68.06 6.04
CA ASN A 213 -29.90 -68.68 5.43
C ASN A 213 -28.95 -67.69 4.71
N ASN A 214 -28.74 -66.51 5.31
CA ASN A 214 -27.96 -65.38 4.75
C ASN A 214 -28.53 -64.76 3.45
N GLN A 215 -29.77 -65.09 3.09
CA GLN A 215 -30.52 -64.49 1.98
C GLN A 215 -31.64 -63.61 2.54
N THR A 216 -31.69 -62.35 2.12
CA THR A 216 -32.66 -61.35 2.60
C THR A 216 -33.73 -61.10 1.54
N TYR A 217 -34.98 -61.09 1.99
CA TYR A 217 -36.18 -60.91 1.18
C TYR A 217 -37.02 -59.75 1.71
N THR A 218 -37.71 -59.05 0.82
CA THR A 218 -38.83 -58.17 1.17
C THR A 218 -40.14 -58.95 1.05
N ALA A 219 -40.94 -58.97 2.11
CA ALA A 219 -42.31 -59.49 2.09
C ALA A 219 -43.28 -58.38 1.66
N ASP A 220 -44.10 -58.63 0.65
CA ASP A 220 -45.15 -57.69 0.22
C ASP A 220 -46.32 -57.60 1.23
N GLN A 221 -47.32 -56.79 0.92
CA GLN A 221 -48.53 -56.64 1.75
C GLN A 221 -49.37 -57.94 1.90
N ASN A 222 -49.12 -58.96 1.08
CA ASN A 222 -49.74 -60.28 1.13
C ASN A 222 -48.81 -61.33 1.80
N GLY A 223 -47.55 -60.98 2.06
CA GLY A 223 -46.50 -61.85 2.60
C GLY A 223 -45.65 -62.57 1.56
N VAL A 224 -45.81 -62.24 0.27
CA VAL A 224 -45.01 -62.81 -0.82
C VAL A 224 -43.59 -62.27 -0.75
N LEU A 225 -42.62 -63.18 -0.67
CA LEU A 225 -41.20 -62.83 -0.61
C LEU A 225 -40.63 -62.55 -2.00
N THR A 226 -39.88 -61.46 -2.12
CA THR A 226 -38.97 -61.18 -3.24
C THR A 226 -37.56 -61.01 -2.69
N ALA A 227 -36.55 -61.68 -3.28
CA ALA A 227 -35.17 -61.53 -2.82
C ALA A 227 -34.66 -60.11 -3.10
N LYS A 228 -34.02 -59.46 -2.12
CA LYS A 228 -33.48 -58.10 -2.27
C LYS A 228 -32.39 -58.08 -3.33
N ASN A 229 -32.39 -57.09 -4.23
CA ASN A 229 -31.43 -57.06 -5.32
C ASN A 229 -31.08 -55.63 -5.76
N GLY A 230 -29.79 -55.34 -5.89
CA GLY A 230 -29.23 -54.03 -6.20
C GLY A 230 -28.81 -53.22 -4.98
N LEU A 231 -28.33 -52.01 -5.29
CA LEU A 231 -27.73 -51.07 -4.35
C LEU A 231 -28.77 -50.31 -3.53
N GLU A 232 -28.64 -50.33 -2.20
CA GLU A 232 -29.48 -49.60 -1.26
C GLU A 232 -28.66 -48.63 -0.40
N LYS A 233 -29.26 -47.49 -0.04
CA LYS A 233 -28.66 -46.52 0.88
C LYS A 233 -29.19 -46.70 2.30
N ASN A 234 -28.30 -46.77 3.27
CA ASN A 234 -28.61 -46.84 4.70
C ASN A 234 -27.90 -45.69 5.48
N GLN A 235 -27.97 -45.71 6.82
CA GLN A 235 -27.39 -44.66 7.67
C GLN A 235 -25.85 -44.59 7.60
N ASN A 236 -25.19 -45.69 7.25
CA ASN A 236 -23.72 -45.85 7.25
C ASN A 236 -23.11 -45.81 5.84
N GLY A 237 -23.91 -45.53 4.79
CA GLY A 237 -23.45 -45.54 3.40
C GLY A 237 -24.35 -46.37 2.50
N TYR A 238 -23.76 -47.26 1.70
CA TYR A 238 -24.46 -48.13 0.76
C TYR A 238 -24.16 -49.61 1.02
N VAL A 239 -25.13 -50.47 0.71
CA VAL A 239 -25.01 -51.95 0.66
C VAL A 239 -25.51 -52.42 -0.71
N ASP A 240 -24.95 -53.51 -1.24
CA ASP A 240 -25.48 -54.19 -2.42
C ASP A 240 -25.95 -55.60 -2.07
N TYR A 241 -27.05 -56.02 -2.68
CA TYR A 241 -27.61 -57.37 -2.58
C TYR A 241 -27.65 -58.00 -3.97
N VAL A 242 -27.14 -59.22 -4.11
CA VAL A 242 -27.27 -60.01 -5.34
C VAL A 242 -28.08 -61.26 -5.02
N ASN A 243 -29.28 -61.37 -5.60
CA ASN A 243 -30.25 -62.42 -5.30
C ASN A 243 -30.49 -62.60 -3.78
N GLY A 244 -30.59 -61.51 -3.02
CA GLY A 244 -30.81 -61.50 -1.57
C GLY A 244 -29.54 -61.68 -0.73
N VAL A 245 -28.39 -62.04 -1.30
CA VAL A 245 -27.12 -62.16 -0.57
C VAL A 245 -26.43 -60.80 -0.52
N LYS A 246 -26.18 -60.29 0.69
CA LYS A 246 -25.43 -59.04 0.90
C LYS A 246 -23.96 -59.22 0.48
N GLN A 247 -23.45 -58.32 -0.35
CA GLN A 247 -22.07 -58.39 -0.82
C GLN A 247 -21.06 -57.97 0.26
N THR A 248 -19.92 -58.67 0.34
CA THR A 248 -18.82 -58.39 1.28
C THR A 248 -17.47 -58.68 0.60
N ASN A 249 -16.44 -57.88 0.90
CA ASN A 249 -15.11 -57.93 0.29
C ASN A 249 -15.10 -57.94 -1.26
N ALA A 250 -16.14 -57.37 -1.88
CA ALA A 250 -16.43 -57.49 -3.30
C ALA A 250 -16.71 -56.13 -3.94
N TRP A 251 -16.43 -56.02 -5.24
CA TRP A 251 -16.90 -54.90 -6.06
C TRP A 251 -18.37 -55.12 -6.43
N ASP A 252 -19.11 -54.02 -6.59
CA ASP A 252 -20.42 -54.07 -7.24
C ASP A 252 -20.29 -54.43 -8.74
N GLN A 253 -21.39 -54.82 -9.38
CA GLN A 253 -21.40 -55.25 -10.79
C GLN A 253 -20.89 -54.18 -11.78
N THR A 254 -20.90 -52.89 -11.42
CA THR A 254 -20.40 -51.78 -12.25
C THR A 254 -18.94 -51.40 -11.95
N ASN A 255 -18.30 -52.02 -10.95
CA ASN A 255 -16.97 -51.66 -10.44
C ASN A 255 -16.87 -50.17 -10.03
N THR A 256 -17.92 -49.65 -9.39
CA THR A 256 -18.05 -48.28 -8.88
C THR A 256 -17.90 -48.22 -7.36
N TYR A 257 -18.38 -49.23 -6.64
CA TYR A 257 -18.31 -49.39 -5.19
C TYR A 257 -17.56 -50.66 -4.83
N TYR A 258 -16.90 -50.65 -3.67
CA TYR A 258 -16.34 -51.85 -3.05
C TYR A 258 -16.90 -51.99 -1.64
N PHE A 259 -17.40 -53.19 -1.30
CA PHE A 259 -18.01 -53.46 -0.01
C PHE A 259 -17.01 -54.12 0.93
N GLY A 260 -16.90 -53.62 2.16
CA GLY A 260 -15.97 -54.11 3.17
C GLY A 260 -16.33 -55.48 3.74
N VAL A 261 -15.64 -55.87 4.83
CA VAL A 261 -15.92 -57.11 5.59
C VAL A 261 -17.31 -57.12 6.23
N ASP A 262 -17.85 -55.94 6.53
CA ASP A 262 -19.21 -55.72 7.05
C ASP A 262 -20.24 -55.53 5.92
N GLY A 263 -19.78 -55.52 4.67
CA GLY A 263 -20.57 -55.28 3.46
C GLY A 263 -21.09 -53.86 3.28
N GLN A 264 -20.55 -52.86 3.98
CA GLN A 264 -20.81 -51.45 3.68
C GLN A 264 -19.83 -50.95 2.60
N ALA A 265 -20.26 -50.00 1.77
CA ALA A 265 -19.39 -49.37 0.78
C ALA A 265 -18.26 -48.59 1.46
N VAL A 266 -17.01 -48.85 1.07
CA VAL A 266 -15.82 -48.23 1.67
C VAL A 266 -15.62 -46.78 1.19
N SER A 267 -14.95 -45.96 1.99
CA SER A 267 -14.53 -44.60 1.64
C SER A 267 -13.02 -44.40 1.87
N GLY A 268 -12.47 -43.31 1.33
CA GLY A 268 -11.06 -42.95 1.49
C GLY A 268 -10.10 -43.83 0.67
N LEU A 269 -8.81 -43.80 1.06
CA LEU A 269 -7.74 -44.59 0.45
C LEU A 269 -7.81 -46.04 0.91
N GLN A 270 -7.92 -46.98 -0.03
CA GLN A 270 -8.11 -48.40 0.23
C GLN A 270 -7.12 -49.24 -0.59
N THR A 271 -6.67 -50.37 -0.04
CA THR A 271 -5.76 -51.31 -0.73
C THR A 271 -6.50 -52.61 -1.02
N ILE A 272 -6.81 -52.87 -2.28
CA ILE A 272 -7.62 -54.00 -2.74
C ILE A 272 -6.79 -54.81 -3.74
N GLY A 273 -6.57 -56.09 -3.46
CA GLY A 273 -5.77 -56.97 -4.33
C GLY A 273 -4.33 -56.50 -4.57
N GLY A 274 -3.72 -55.79 -3.61
CA GLY A 274 -2.39 -55.21 -3.73
C GLY A 274 -2.31 -53.90 -4.52
N LYS A 275 -3.45 -53.35 -4.97
CA LYS A 275 -3.53 -52.06 -5.67
C LYS A 275 -4.21 -51.01 -4.78
N GLN A 276 -3.80 -49.76 -4.91
CA GLN A 276 -4.44 -48.64 -4.20
C GLN A 276 -5.57 -48.03 -5.04
N TYR A 277 -6.67 -47.69 -4.37
CA TYR A 277 -7.86 -47.05 -4.90
C TYR A 277 -8.32 -45.96 -3.93
N TYR A 278 -9.00 -44.91 -4.42
CA TYR A 278 -9.68 -43.94 -3.55
C TYR A 278 -11.18 -43.92 -3.81
N PHE A 279 -11.96 -44.00 -2.74
CA PHE A 279 -13.42 -43.95 -2.77
C PHE A 279 -13.93 -42.67 -2.11
N GLY A 280 -14.97 -42.05 -2.67
CA GLY A 280 -15.48 -40.75 -2.24
C GLY A 280 -15.89 -40.68 -0.76
N ASP A 281 -15.18 -39.87 0.01
CA ASP A 281 -15.47 -39.47 1.40
C ASP A 281 -16.54 -38.36 1.48
N ASP A 282 -16.87 -37.75 0.35
CA ASP A 282 -17.99 -36.83 0.10
C ASP A 282 -19.38 -37.52 0.12
N GLN A 283 -19.50 -38.63 0.85
CA GLN A 283 -20.67 -39.51 0.92
C GLN A 283 -21.11 -40.14 -0.41
N THR A 284 -20.29 -40.07 -1.48
CA THR A 284 -20.58 -40.83 -2.71
C THR A 284 -20.15 -42.29 -2.58
N TYR A 285 -19.08 -42.60 -1.83
CA TYR A 285 -18.48 -43.93 -1.73
C TYR A 285 -18.06 -44.54 -3.08
N THR A 286 -17.96 -43.71 -4.13
CA THR A 286 -17.60 -44.13 -5.49
C THR A 286 -16.10 -44.08 -5.71
N VAL A 287 -15.54 -45.10 -6.36
CA VAL A 287 -14.13 -45.10 -6.76
C VAL A 287 -13.85 -43.95 -7.72
N ARG A 288 -12.79 -43.17 -7.46
CA ARG A 288 -12.33 -42.10 -8.34
C ARG A 288 -11.58 -42.70 -9.52
N LYS A 289 -11.92 -42.27 -10.74
CA LYS A 289 -11.37 -42.74 -12.03
C LYS A 289 -11.03 -41.56 -12.92
N ASN A 290 -10.00 -41.68 -13.75
CA ASN A 290 -9.57 -40.65 -14.71
C ASN A 290 -9.37 -39.26 -14.09
N THR A 291 -8.81 -39.18 -12.88
CA THR A 291 -8.72 -37.93 -12.11
C THR A 291 -7.52 -37.94 -11.17
N GLU A 292 -7.17 -36.78 -10.62
CA GLU A 292 -6.15 -36.68 -9.56
C GLU A 292 -6.78 -36.77 -8.18
N VAL A 293 -6.09 -37.43 -7.26
CA VAL A 293 -6.51 -37.62 -5.87
C VAL A 293 -5.33 -37.23 -4.97
N THR A 294 -5.54 -36.32 -4.02
CA THR A 294 -4.53 -35.96 -3.02
C THR A 294 -4.95 -36.47 -1.65
N VAL A 295 -4.10 -37.29 -1.01
CA VAL A 295 -4.31 -37.84 0.33
C VAL A 295 -3.01 -37.68 1.11
N ASN A 296 -3.07 -37.20 2.36
CA ASN A 296 -1.90 -37.07 3.24
C ASN A 296 -0.69 -36.35 2.59
N ASN A 297 -0.96 -35.30 1.80
CA ASN A 297 0.02 -34.54 1.01
C ASN A 297 0.79 -35.34 -0.08
N GLN A 298 0.28 -36.50 -0.49
CA GLN A 298 0.68 -37.20 -1.72
C GLN A 298 -0.45 -37.11 -2.75
N THR A 299 -0.12 -36.68 -3.98
CA THR A 299 -1.02 -36.68 -5.12
C THR A 299 -0.77 -37.90 -6.00
N TYR A 300 -1.86 -38.57 -6.38
CA TYR A 300 -1.88 -39.73 -7.27
C TYR A 300 -2.73 -39.42 -8.51
N THR A 301 -2.38 -40.01 -9.65
CA THR A 301 -3.27 -40.14 -10.80
C THR A 301 -4.06 -41.45 -10.69
N ALA A 302 -5.39 -41.35 -10.81
CA ALA A 302 -6.29 -42.50 -10.88
C ALA A 302 -6.55 -42.86 -12.35
N ASP A 303 -6.22 -44.09 -12.75
CA ASP A 303 -6.44 -44.60 -14.11
C ASP A 303 -7.95 -44.81 -14.43
N PRO A 304 -8.32 -45.29 -15.64
CA PRO A 304 -9.72 -45.59 -15.98
C PRO A 304 -10.38 -46.65 -15.08
N ASN A 305 -9.59 -47.50 -14.42
CA ASN A 305 -10.04 -48.52 -13.49
C ASN A 305 -10.08 -48.02 -12.03
N GLY A 306 -9.51 -46.84 -11.76
CA GLY A 306 -9.40 -46.20 -10.44
C GLY A 306 -8.13 -46.56 -9.67
N ILE A 307 -7.17 -47.23 -10.32
CA ILE A 307 -5.89 -47.61 -9.76
C ILE A 307 -5.03 -46.36 -9.62
N LEU A 308 -4.55 -46.10 -8.40
CA LEU A 308 -3.71 -44.95 -8.08
C LEU A 308 -2.24 -45.21 -8.42
N THR A 309 -1.61 -44.27 -9.12
CA THR A 309 -0.16 -44.18 -9.28
C THR A 309 0.33 -42.85 -8.71
N ALA A 310 1.35 -42.85 -7.86
CA ALA A 310 1.87 -41.61 -7.28
C ALA A 310 2.53 -40.73 -8.36
N LYS A 311 2.21 -39.43 -8.38
CA LYS A 311 2.78 -38.49 -9.36
C LYS A 311 4.29 -38.34 -9.13
N ASN A 312 5.08 -38.32 -10.20
CA ASN A 312 6.54 -38.27 -10.08
C ASN A 312 7.20 -37.58 -11.28
N GLY A 313 8.12 -36.65 -11.01
CA GLY A 313 8.81 -35.84 -12.00
C GLY A 313 8.14 -34.50 -12.32
N LEU A 314 8.76 -33.78 -13.25
CA LEU A 314 8.43 -32.41 -13.63
C LEU A 314 7.21 -32.34 -14.58
N GLU A 315 6.19 -31.58 -14.21
CA GLU A 315 5.00 -31.32 -15.03
C GLU A 315 4.84 -29.83 -15.36
N LYS A 316 4.38 -29.52 -16.57
CA LYS A 316 4.06 -28.15 -16.98
C LYS A 316 2.58 -27.85 -16.76
N ASN A 317 2.28 -26.70 -16.16
CA ASN A 317 0.91 -26.20 -15.96
C ASN A 317 0.78 -24.73 -16.43
N GLN A 318 -0.37 -24.09 -16.17
CA GLN A 318 -0.65 -22.72 -16.63
C GLN A 318 0.27 -21.65 -16.01
N ASN A 319 0.88 -21.93 -14.85
CA ASN A 319 1.70 -21.01 -14.07
C ASN A 319 3.21 -21.31 -14.14
N GLY A 320 3.65 -22.25 -14.98
CA GLY A 320 5.05 -22.69 -15.06
C GLY A 320 5.18 -24.20 -14.92
N TYR A 321 6.10 -24.65 -14.05
CA TYR A 321 6.36 -26.07 -13.78
C TYR A 321 6.17 -26.41 -12.30
N VAL A 322 5.86 -27.67 -12.01
CA VAL A 322 5.84 -28.28 -10.67
C VAL A 322 6.61 -29.60 -10.72
N ASP A 323 7.26 -29.99 -9.62
CA ASP A 323 7.86 -31.32 -9.48
C ASP A 323 7.18 -32.12 -8.37
N TYR A 324 7.07 -33.42 -8.57
CA TYR A 324 6.57 -34.38 -7.60
C TYR A 324 7.62 -35.47 -7.35
N VAL A 325 7.84 -35.83 -6.09
CA VAL A 325 8.68 -36.98 -5.72
C VAL A 325 7.83 -37.93 -4.90
N ASN A 326 7.54 -39.12 -5.44
CA ASN A 326 6.65 -40.12 -4.84
C ASN A 326 5.30 -39.52 -4.39
N GLY A 327 4.67 -38.72 -5.25
CA GLY A 327 3.41 -38.02 -5.00
C GLY A 327 3.53 -36.72 -4.20
N VAL A 328 4.63 -36.48 -3.49
CA VAL A 328 4.81 -35.25 -2.70
C VAL A 328 5.24 -34.10 -3.62
N LYS A 329 4.44 -33.03 -3.68
CA LYS A 329 4.80 -31.81 -4.42
C LYS A 329 5.99 -31.12 -3.76
N GLN A 330 7.03 -30.80 -4.53
CA GLN A 330 8.20 -30.10 -4.00
C GLN A 330 7.89 -28.63 -3.73
N THR A 331 8.38 -28.11 -2.59
CA THR A 331 8.22 -26.71 -2.16
C THR A 331 9.48 -26.24 -1.43
N ASN A 332 9.89 -24.99 -1.64
CA ASN A 332 11.13 -24.41 -1.12
C ASN A 332 12.38 -25.29 -1.35
N ALA A 333 12.47 -25.92 -2.52
CA ALA A 333 13.45 -26.96 -2.83
C ALA A 333 13.93 -26.87 -4.29
N TRP A 334 15.17 -27.29 -4.53
CA TRP A 334 15.68 -27.54 -5.88
C TRP A 334 15.12 -28.86 -6.43
N ASP A 335 14.97 -28.95 -7.76
CA ASP A 335 14.76 -30.24 -8.43
C ASP A 335 16.04 -31.10 -8.36
N GLN A 336 15.90 -32.40 -8.66
CA GLN A 336 17.00 -33.36 -8.58
C GLN A 336 18.20 -33.03 -9.50
N THR A 337 18.01 -32.22 -10.54
CA THR A 337 19.07 -31.79 -11.47
C THR A 337 19.71 -30.44 -11.11
N ASN A 338 19.21 -29.72 -10.10
CA ASN A 338 19.59 -28.35 -9.76
C ASN A 338 19.47 -27.38 -10.95
N THR A 339 18.35 -27.48 -11.68
CA THR A 339 17.96 -26.65 -12.83
C THR A 339 16.78 -25.74 -12.48
N TYR A 340 15.84 -26.21 -11.67
CA TYR A 340 14.65 -25.50 -11.20
C TYR A 340 14.66 -25.39 -9.69
N TYR A 341 14.04 -24.34 -9.16
CA TYR A 341 13.73 -24.20 -7.74
C TYR A 341 12.25 -23.92 -7.57
N PHE A 342 11.60 -24.63 -6.65
CA PHE A 342 10.16 -24.51 -6.40
C PHE A 342 9.91 -23.61 -5.20
N GLY A 343 9.02 -22.64 -5.36
CA GLY A 343 8.64 -21.70 -4.31
C GLY A 343 7.83 -22.34 -3.18
N VAL A 344 7.32 -21.49 -2.28
CA VAL A 344 6.43 -21.88 -1.17
C VAL A 344 5.09 -22.47 -1.66
N ASP A 345 4.64 -22.08 -2.86
CA ASP A 345 3.46 -22.65 -3.54
C ASP A 345 3.79 -23.90 -4.37
N GLY A 346 5.07 -24.26 -4.45
CA GLY A 346 5.61 -25.36 -5.24
C GLY A 346 5.64 -25.14 -6.75
N GLN A 347 5.50 -23.89 -7.25
CA GLN A 347 5.74 -23.57 -8.66
C GLN A 347 7.21 -23.23 -8.89
N ALA A 348 7.74 -23.52 -10.07
CA ALA A 348 9.09 -23.13 -10.45
C ALA A 348 9.22 -21.60 -10.50
N VAL A 349 10.23 -21.06 -9.83
CA VAL A 349 10.46 -19.61 -9.74
C VAL A 349 11.09 -19.04 -11.02
N SER A 350 10.90 -17.74 -11.26
CA SER A 350 11.52 -16.98 -12.35
C SER A 350 12.13 -15.66 -11.83
N GLY A 351 12.97 -15.03 -12.65
CA GLY A 351 13.66 -13.78 -12.30
C GLY A 351 14.75 -13.94 -11.24
N LEU A 352 15.13 -12.84 -10.61
CA LEU A 352 16.12 -12.78 -9.54
C LEU A 352 15.54 -13.31 -8.22
N GLN A 353 16.20 -14.31 -7.63
CA GLN A 353 15.75 -15.02 -6.42
C GLN A 353 16.88 -15.14 -5.40
N THR A 354 16.54 -15.18 -4.11
CA THR A 354 17.52 -15.37 -3.02
C THR A 354 17.25 -16.70 -2.30
N ILE A 355 18.20 -17.63 -2.39
CA ILE A 355 18.07 -19.01 -1.91
C ILE A 355 19.30 -19.34 -1.07
N GLY A 356 19.11 -19.72 0.21
CA GLY A 356 20.22 -20.07 1.11
C GLY A 356 21.23 -18.94 1.35
N GLY A 357 20.82 -17.67 1.19
CA GLY A 357 21.71 -16.50 1.29
C GLY A 357 22.52 -16.17 0.01
N LYS A 358 22.42 -16.99 -1.04
CA LYS A 358 22.95 -16.70 -2.38
C LYS A 358 21.85 -16.14 -3.29
N GLN A 359 22.23 -15.28 -4.23
CA GLN A 359 21.34 -14.86 -5.32
C GLN A 359 21.49 -15.78 -6.54
N TYR A 360 20.40 -15.99 -7.26
CA TYR A 360 20.28 -16.81 -8.46
C TYR A 360 19.32 -16.11 -9.45
N TYR A 361 19.49 -16.34 -10.76
CA TYR A 361 18.53 -15.87 -11.77
C TYR A 361 17.91 -17.06 -12.53
N PHE A 362 16.59 -17.10 -12.62
CA PHE A 362 15.82 -18.14 -13.30
C PHE A 362 15.09 -17.56 -14.52
N GLY A 363 15.05 -18.30 -15.63
CA GLY A 363 14.51 -17.82 -16.90
C GLY A 363 13.05 -17.34 -16.85
N ASP A 364 12.85 -16.05 -17.04
CA ASP A 364 11.54 -15.38 -17.21
C ASP A 364 10.97 -15.51 -18.63
N ASP A 365 11.78 -16.01 -19.57
CA ASP A 365 11.44 -16.47 -20.93
C ASP A 365 10.57 -17.76 -20.97
N GLN A 366 9.83 -18.03 -19.91
CA GLN A 366 9.05 -19.27 -19.68
C GLN A 366 9.87 -20.57 -19.61
N THR A 367 11.22 -20.51 -19.54
CA THR A 367 12.03 -21.71 -19.28
C THR A 367 12.10 -22.05 -17.80
N TYR A 368 12.03 -21.08 -16.89
CA TYR A 368 12.16 -21.23 -15.43
C TYR A 368 13.47 -21.92 -14.98
N THR A 369 14.47 -22.02 -15.87
CA THR A 369 15.76 -22.67 -15.58
C THR A 369 16.75 -21.66 -15.01
N VAL A 370 17.49 -22.06 -13.97
CA VAL A 370 18.58 -21.26 -13.42
C VAL A 370 19.67 -21.04 -14.48
N ARG A 371 20.11 -19.80 -14.63
CA ARG A 371 21.19 -19.41 -15.54
C ARG A 371 22.56 -19.67 -14.90
N LYS A 372 23.53 -20.13 -15.67
CA LYS A 372 24.87 -20.55 -15.20
C LYS A 372 25.95 -20.15 -16.21
N ASN A 373 27.15 -19.82 -15.73
CA ASN A 373 28.33 -19.50 -16.56
C ASN A 373 28.13 -18.37 -17.59
N MET A 374 27.31 -17.37 -17.26
CA MET A 374 27.01 -16.23 -18.15
C MET A 374 26.78 -14.93 -17.39
N ASP A 375 26.98 -13.79 -18.05
CA ASP A 375 26.52 -12.50 -17.52
C ASP A 375 25.00 -12.33 -17.69
N ILE A 376 24.38 -11.65 -16.74
CA ILE A 376 22.93 -11.49 -16.62
C ILE A 376 22.62 -10.06 -16.17
N THR A 377 21.95 -9.27 -16.99
CA THR A 377 21.49 -7.93 -16.63
C THR A 377 20.02 -7.96 -16.21
N PHE A 378 19.72 -7.50 -15.00
CA PHE A 378 18.36 -7.36 -14.49
C PHE A 378 18.23 -6.04 -13.72
N ALA A 379 17.21 -5.23 -14.06
CA ALA A 379 17.01 -3.89 -13.52
C ALA A 379 18.32 -3.05 -13.52
N ASP A 380 18.89 -2.88 -14.72
CA ASP A 380 20.14 -2.17 -15.02
C ASP A 380 21.41 -2.66 -14.29
N THR A 381 21.30 -3.71 -13.48
CA THR A 381 22.40 -4.32 -12.73
C THR A 381 22.85 -5.61 -13.41
N THR A 382 24.11 -5.67 -13.81
CA THR A 382 24.74 -6.86 -14.39
C THR A 382 25.44 -7.69 -13.33
N TYR A 383 25.09 -8.98 -13.31
CA TYR A 383 25.69 -10.02 -12.48
C TYR A 383 26.43 -11.01 -13.36
N THR A 384 27.50 -11.62 -12.85
CA THR A 384 28.13 -12.80 -13.46
C THR A 384 27.63 -14.04 -12.71
N SER A 385 27.11 -15.03 -13.43
CA SER A 385 26.63 -16.30 -12.85
C SER A 385 27.72 -17.37 -12.87
N ALA A 386 27.95 -18.00 -11.71
CA ALA A 386 28.90 -19.10 -11.54
C ALA A 386 28.38 -20.44 -12.10
N SER A 387 29.18 -21.50 -11.97
CA SER A 387 28.85 -22.85 -12.43
C SER A 387 27.76 -23.55 -11.61
N ASP A 388 27.50 -23.11 -10.38
CA ASP A 388 26.32 -23.49 -9.60
C ASP A 388 25.09 -22.61 -9.89
N GLY A 389 25.25 -21.56 -10.71
CA GLY A 389 24.23 -20.54 -11.01
C GLY A 389 24.16 -19.38 -10.02
N SER A 390 24.99 -19.38 -8.97
CA SER A 390 24.99 -18.27 -8.00
C SER A 390 25.62 -17.02 -8.59
N LEU A 391 25.08 -15.85 -8.20
CA LEU A 391 25.42 -14.56 -8.77
C LEU A 391 26.45 -13.79 -7.94
N SER A 392 27.37 -13.12 -8.61
CA SER A 392 28.15 -12.00 -8.07
C SER A 392 27.95 -10.75 -8.92
N LEU A 393 28.05 -9.55 -8.32
CA LEU A 393 27.98 -8.30 -9.07
C LEU A 393 29.17 -8.18 -10.02
N LYS A 394 28.92 -7.87 -11.30
CA LYS A 394 29.99 -7.64 -12.27
C LYS A 394 30.74 -6.35 -11.90
N ASN A 395 32.06 -6.41 -11.91
CA ASN A 395 32.92 -5.31 -11.49
C ASN A 395 34.22 -5.25 -12.33
N GLY A 396 34.70 -4.03 -12.58
CA GLY A 396 35.95 -3.73 -13.29
C GLY A 396 35.77 -3.46 -14.78
N VAL A 397 36.91 -3.15 -15.43
CA VAL A 397 37.01 -2.80 -16.84
C VAL A 397 37.13 -4.06 -17.71
N PHE A 398 36.35 -4.12 -18.79
CA PHE A 398 36.33 -5.18 -19.78
C PHE A 398 36.46 -4.60 -21.19
N THR A 399 37.05 -5.35 -22.12
CA THR A 399 37.08 -5.02 -23.55
C THR A 399 35.87 -5.61 -24.27
N ASN A 400 35.24 -4.84 -25.16
CA ASN A 400 34.18 -5.32 -26.07
C ASN A 400 34.54 -5.02 -27.54
N ALA A 401 33.56 -5.01 -28.46
CA ALA A 401 33.81 -4.76 -29.88
C ALA A 401 34.00 -3.27 -30.24
N GLU A 402 33.54 -2.33 -29.41
CA GLU A 402 33.66 -0.89 -29.65
C GLU A 402 34.84 -0.26 -28.87
N GLY A 403 35.19 -0.81 -27.70
CA GLY A 403 36.28 -0.29 -26.86
C GLY A 403 36.39 -0.96 -25.50
N LEU A 404 36.61 -0.13 -24.46
CA LEU A 404 36.55 -0.55 -23.06
C LEU A 404 35.24 -0.09 -22.43
N ILE A 405 34.68 -0.94 -21.56
CA ILE A 405 33.51 -0.67 -20.70
C ILE A 405 33.86 -0.97 -19.24
N ASP A 406 33.33 -0.21 -18.28
CA ASP A 406 33.53 -0.47 -16.84
C ASP A 406 32.21 -0.79 -16.12
N TYR A 407 32.26 -1.70 -15.16
CA TYR A 407 31.16 -2.00 -14.25
C TYR A 407 31.56 -1.71 -12.81
N GLN A 408 30.69 -1.04 -12.05
CA GLN A 408 30.87 -0.85 -10.60
C GLN A 408 29.58 -1.21 -9.89
N ASN A 409 29.68 -2.16 -8.96
CA ASN A 409 28.54 -2.78 -8.27
C ASN A 409 27.47 -3.28 -9.26
N GLY A 410 27.89 -3.85 -10.40
CA GLY A 410 27.02 -4.31 -11.48
C GLY A 410 26.49 -3.23 -12.42
N LEU A 411 26.68 -1.93 -12.12
CA LEU A 411 26.21 -0.82 -12.96
C LEU A 411 27.25 -0.43 -14.01
N LEU A 412 26.83 -0.34 -15.27
CA LEU A 412 27.67 0.11 -16.39
C LEU A 412 27.98 1.62 -16.27
N GLN A 413 29.27 2.00 -16.34
CA GLN A 413 29.71 3.37 -16.12
C GLN A 413 29.56 4.27 -17.36
N LYS A 414 29.00 5.46 -17.17
CA LYS A 414 28.62 6.40 -18.25
C LYS A 414 28.70 7.85 -17.80
N ASN A 415 29.18 8.74 -18.67
CA ASN A 415 29.46 10.16 -18.41
C ASN A 415 30.28 10.40 -17.13
N THR A 416 31.26 9.54 -16.84
CA THR A 416 31.93 9.51 -15.53
C THR A 416 33.41 9.12 -15.62
N TRP A 417 34.16 9.57 -14.61
CA TRP A 417 35.56 9.22 -14.41
C TRP A 417 35.68 7.92 -13.61
N VAL A 418 36.63 7.09 -13.99
CA VAL A 418 36.90 5.79 -13.36
C VAL A 418 38.40 5.64 -13.14
N VAL A 419 38.79 5.16 -11.96
CA VAL A 419 40.18 4.79 -11.66
C VAL A 419 40.24 3.27 -11.48
N ASN A 420 40.94 2.59 -12.38
CA ASN A 420 41.14 1.14 -12.32
C ASN A 420 42.64 0.82 -12.35
N GLN A 421 43.10 0.03 -11.37
CA GLN A 421 44.51 -0.38 -11.20
C GLN A 421 45.54 0.79 -11.24
N GLY A 422 45.12 1.99 -10.85
CA GLY A 422 45.93 3.22 -10.86
C GLY A 422 45.86 4.05 -12.15
N SER A 423 45.27 3.49 -13.22
CA SER A 423 45.02 4.22 -14.47
C SER A 423 43.64 4.90 -14.43
N THR A 424 43.56 6.10 -15.01
CA THR A 424 42.31 6.90 -15.03
C THR A 424 41.70 6.91 -16.43
N TYR A 425 40.39 6.70 -16.51
CA TYR A 425 39.59 6.63 -17.72
C TYR A 425 38.38 7.57 -17.59
N TYR A 426 37.80 7.96 -18.72
CA TYR A 426 36.49 8.61 -18.75
C TYR A 426 35.58 7.83 -19.71
N PHE A 427 34.38 7.47 -19.23
CA PHE A 427 33.39 6.74 -20.00
C PHE A 427 32.34 7.71 -20.55
N GLY A 428 32.12 7.65 -21.86
CA GLY A 428 31.26 8.55 -22.62
C GLY A 428 29.76 8.36 -22.39
N SER A 429 28.96 9.02 -23.22
CA SER A 429 27.49 8.95 -23.17
C SER A 429 26.92 7.65 -23.77
N ASP A 430 27.75 6.89 -24.47
CA ASP A 430 27.57 5.52 -24.95
C ASP A 430 28.02 4.46 -23.93
N SER A 431 28.68 4.87 -22.84
CA SER A 431 29.33 4.00 -21.83
C SER A 431 30.65 3.37 -22.29
N GLN A 432 31.27 3.87 -23.37
CA GLN A 432 32.59 3.44 -23.86
C GLN A 432 33.69 4.38 -23.35
N ALA A 433 34.90 3.86 -23.11
CA ALA A 433 36.04 4.69 -22.76
C ALA A 433 36.44 5.61 -23.94
N VAL A 434 36.64 6.90 -23.67
CA VAL A 434 37.05 7.88 -24.70
C VAL A 434 38.56 7.83 -24.97
N SER A 435 38.96 8.23 -26.18
CA SER A 435 40.38 8.31 -26.61
C SER A 435 40.66 9.67 -27.28
N GLY A 436 41.95 10.00 -27.45
CA GLY A 436 42.39 11.25 -28.07
C GLY A 436 42.08 12.50 -27.24
N LEU A 437 41.99 13.65 -27.91
CA LEU A 437 41.69 14.95 -27.30
C LEU A 437 40.18 15.11 -27.04
N GLN A 438 39.80 15.38 -25.80
CA GLN A 438 38.41 15.39 -25.35
C GLN A 438 38.09 16.64 -24.53
N SER A 439 36.88 17.18 -24.67
CA SER A 439 36.37 18.32 -23.90
C SER A 439 35.36 17.84 -22.87
N ILE A 440 35.72 17.88 -21.60
CA ILE A 440 34.90 17.39 -20.47
C ILE A 440 34.67 18.56 -19.52
N ASN A 441 33.41 18.93 -19.31
CA ASN A 441 33.00 20.06 -18.44
C ASN A 441 33.76 21.37 -18.75
N GLY A 442 33.97 21.68 -20.03
CA GLY A 442 34.64 22.89 -20.49
C GLY A 442 36.17 22.91 -20.34
N SER A 443 36.79 21.83 -19.89
CA SER A 443 38.25 21.65 -19.85
C SER A 443 38.68 20.56 -20.84
N GLN A 444 39.88 20.71 -21.42
CA GLN A 444 40.42 19.72 -22.33
C GLN A 444 41.35 18.73 -21.62
N TYR A 445 41.28 17.48 -22.05
CA TYR A 445 42.02 16.34 -21.54
C TYR A 445 42.47 15.46 -22.71
N PHE A 446 43.53 14.67 -22.55
CA PHE A 446 44.01 13.74 -23.59
C PHE A 446 44.08 12.32 -23.04
N PHE A 447 43.39 11.39 -23.71
CA PHE A 447 43.27 9.98 -23.30
C PHE A 447 44.13 9.01 -24.12
N GLY A 448 45.15 9.56 -24.80
CA GLY A 448 46.02 8.82 -25.69
C GLY A 448 45.33 8.38 -26.99
N ASP A 449 46.13 8.18 -28.04
CA ASP A 449 45.63 7.69 -29.32
C ASP A 449 45.53 6.15 -29.35
N ASN A 450 44.97 5.60 -30.43
CA ASN A 450 45.03 4.17 -30.78
C ASN A 450 44.70 3.20 -29.61
N GLN A 451 43.49 3.29 -29.07
CA GLN A 451 42.95 2.35 -28.07
C GLN A 451 43.73 2.28 -26.74
N SER A 452 44.51 3.31 -26.40
CA SER A 452 45.16 3.39 -25.08
C SER A 452 44.19 3.82 -23.96
N TYR A 453 43.21 4.68 -24.27
CA TYR A 453 42.07 5.12 -23.43
C TYR A 453 42.40 5.75 -22.06
N GLN A 454 43.68 5.86 -21.71
CA GLN A 454 44.15 6.28 -20.40
C GLN A 454 44.47 7.77 -20.42
N LEU A 455 43.94 8.49 -19.42
CA LEU A 455 44.25 9.89 -19.19
C LEU A 455 45.77 10.10 -19.08
N GLN A 456 46.33 10.89 -19.99
CA GLN A 456 47.72 11.30 -19.95
C GLN A 456 47.87 12.51 -19.02
N VAL A 457 48.91 12.51 -18.19
CA VAL A 457 49.13 13.51 -17.12
C VAL A 457 50.59 13.94 -17.07
N SER A 458 50.87 15.15 -16.59
CA SER A 458 52.23 15.68 -16.39
C SER A 458 53.14 15.65 -17.64
N PHE A 459 52.56 15.96 -18.81
CA PHE A 459 53.25 15.97 -20.11
C PHE A 459 52.91 17.23 -20.92
N ASP A 460 53.69 17.52 -21.95
CA ASP A 460 53.44 18.63 -22.88
C ASP A 460 52.97 18.10 -24.25
N MET A 461 52.04 18.79 -24.91
CA MET A 461 51.64 18.51 -26.30
C MET A 461 51.34 19.81 -27.06
N LYS A 462 51.56 19.81 -28.38
CA LYS A 462 51.31 20.98 -29.23
C LYS A 462 49.99 20.83 -29.98
N ILE A 463 49.07 21.77 -29.77
CA ILE A 463 47.73 21.82 -30.38
C ILE A 463 47.61 23.16 -31.10
N ASN A 464 47.33 23.13 -32.41
CA ASN A 464 47.17 24.34 -33.26
C ASN A 464 48.30 25.37 -33.05
N ASN A 465 49.56 24.90 -33.15
CA ASN A 465 50.79 25.65 -32.90
C ASN A 465 51.04 26.17 -31.47
N VAL A 466 50.16 25.93 -30.50
CA VAL A 466 50.35 26.30 -29.09
C VAL A 466 50.77 25.08 -28.27
N THR A 467 51.81 25.18 -27.45
CA THR A 467 52.14 24.12 -26.47
C THR A 467 51.21 24.20 -25.25
N TYR A 468 50.53 23.09 -24.96
CA TYR A 468 49.75 22.87 -23.75
C TYR A 468 50.50 21.95 -22.78
N HIS A 469 50.37 22.21 -21.49
CA HIS A 469 50.80 21.32 -20.41
C HIS A 469 49.58 20.61 -19.82
N ALA A 470 49.63 19.29 -19.68
CA ALA A 470 48.64 18.53 -18.92
C ALA A 470 49.08 18.43 -17.46
N ASP A 471 48.27 18.93 -16.53
CA ASP A 471 48.61 18.90 -15.10
C ASP A 471 48.48 17.47 -14.48
N LYS A 472 48.54 17.38 -13.15
CA LYS A 472 48.39 16.11 -12.41
C LYS A 472 46.98 15.51 -12.46
N SER A 473 45.99 16.29 -12.88
CA SER A 473 44.62 15.85 -13.20
C SER A 473 44.39 15.66 -14.70
N GLY A 474 45.46 15.74 -15.52
CA GLY A 474 45.41 15.60 -16.98
C GLY A 474 44.77 16.79 -17.70
N ARG A 475 44.46 17.88 -16.98
CA ARG A 475 43.84 19.07 -17.54
C ARG A 475 44.87 19.85 -18.34
N LEU A 476 44.58 20.06 -19.62
CA LEU A 476 45.42 20.82 -20.55
C LEU A 476 45.25 22.32 -20.34
N THR A 477 46.36 23.03 -20.15
CA THR A 477 46.41 24.51 -20.11
C THR A 477 47.53 25.05 -21.01
N PRO A 478 47.39 26.24 -21.65
CA PRO A 478 48.44 26.82 -22.48
C PRO A 478 49.73 27.07 -21.67
N LYS A 479 50.80 26.34 -22.00
CA LYS A 479 52.01 26.24 -21.16
C LYS A 479 52.70 27.59 -20.95
N ASN A 480 52.77 28.40 -22.00
CA ASN A 480 53.41 29.72 -21.97
C ASN A 480 52.41 30.84 -21.64
N GLY A 481 51.14 30.52 -21.36
CA GLY A 481 50.06 31.48 -21.11
C GLY A 481 49.28 31.89 -22.36
N VAL A 482 48.59 33.02 -22.24
CA VAL A 482 47.52 33.46 -23.16
C VAL A 482 47.66 34.96 -23.40
N ILE A 483 47.66 35.39 -24.67
CA ILE A 483 47.55 36.81 -25.06
C ILE A 483 46.10 37.13 -25.38
N TRP A 484 45.60 38.19 -24.74
CA TRP A 484 44.32 38.82 -25.06
C TRP A 484 44.52 39.98 -26.05
N GLY A 485 43.82 39.92 -27.18
CA GLY A 485 43.72 41.02 -28.12
C GLY A 485 42.63 42.01 -27.72
N PHE A 486 42.99 43.28 -27.62
CA PHE A 486 42.07 44.36 -27.26
C PHE A 486 42.31 45.60 -28.12
N GLY A 487 41.34 45.99 -28.96
CA GLY A 487 41.50 47.21 -29.75
C GLY A 487 40.60 47.36 -30.98
N ASP A 488 41.11 48.08 -31.96
CA ASP A 488 40.35 48.50 -33.15
C ASP A 488 40.45 47.49 -34.33
N SER A 489 40.11 47.93 -35.55
CA SER A 489 40.20 47.14 -36.78
C SER A 489 41.60 46.56 -37.03
N THR A 490 42.65 47.19 -36.50
CA THR A 490 44.02 46.67 -36.59
C THR A 490 44.26 45.50 -35.64
N THR A 491 43.60 45.47 -34.47
CA THR A 491 43.60 44.32 -33.56
C THR A 491 42.65 43.21 -34.04
N VAL A 492 41.67 43.53 -34.89
CA VAL A 492 40.90 42.52 -35.66
C VAL A 492 41.74 41.87 -36.77
N GLY A 493 42.85 42.51 -37.19
CA GLY A 493 43.72 42.03 -38.28
C GLY A 493 43.22 42.37 -39.69
N TRP A 494 42.28 43.33 -39.81
CA TRP A 494 41.69 43.71 -41.10
C TRP A 494 42.72 44.39 -42.02
N ASN A 495 42.67 44.09 -43.32
CA ASN A 495 43.37 44.87 -44.34
C ASN A 495 42.53 44.98 -45.63
N SER A 496 42.93 45.88 -46.52
CA SER A 496 42.24 46.16 -47.79
C SER A 496 42.39 45.07 -48.87
N TYR A 497 43.23 44.05 -48.64
CA TYR A 497 43.42 42.91 -49.54
C TYR A 497 42.51 41.71 -49.20
N ASN A 498 42.02 41.63 -47.96
CA ASN A 498 41.27 40.48 -47.42
C ASN A 498 42.02 39.14 -47.64
N ASP A 499 43.34 39.15 -47.45
CA ASP A 499 44.26 38.06 -47.77
C ASP A 499 44.39 36.98 -46.67
N GLY A 500 43.56 37.06 -45.63
CA GLY A 500 43.66 36.19 -44.45
C GLY A 500 44.76 36.61 -43.47
N SER A 501 45.25 37.86 -43.55
CA SER A 501 46.08 38.48 -42.51
C SER A 501 45.53 38.24 -41.11
N GLN A 502 46.44 38.07 -40.16
CA GLN A 502 46.12 38.09 -38.74
C GLN A 502 46.60 39.40 -38.13
N SER A 503 46.06 39.74 -36.96
CA SER A 503 46.50 40.92 -36.21
C SER A 503 47.94 40.75 -35.68
N TYR A 504 48.59 41.87 -35.37
CA TYR A 504 49.95 41.88 -34.85
C TYR A 504 50.11 41.08 -33.54
N ASP A 505 49.11 41.08 -32.68
CA ASP A 505 49.06 40.39 -31.40
C ASP A 505 48.80 38.88 -31.56
N SER A 506 48.15 38.47 -32.66
CA SER A 506 48.10 37.06 -33.07
C SER A 506 49.47 36.55 -33.54
N TYR A 507 50.20 37.33 -34.35
CA TYR A 507 51.57 36.99 -34.72
C TYR A 507 52.51 37.01 -33.50
N ALA A 508 52.36 37.95 -32.58
CA ALA A 508 53.09 37.97 -31.32
C ALA A 508 52.81 36.71 -30.46
N ALA A 509 51.57 36.22 -30.44
CA ALA A 509 51.22 34.98 -29.74
C ALA A 509 51.91 33.75 -30.36
N GLN A 510 52.02 33.68 -31.70
CA GLN A 510 52.75 32.62 -32.40
C GLN A 510 54.26 32.67 -32.10
N ASP A 511 54.88 33.86 -32.21
CA ASP A 511 56.30 34.08 -31.87
C ASP A 511 56.62 33.77 -30.39
N LEU A 512 55.62 33.72 -29.52
CA LEU A 512 55.73 33.42 -28.09
C LEU A 512 55.18 32.04 -27.67
N ASP A 513 54.71 31.20 -28.61
CA ASP A 513 54.08 29.90 -28.33
C ASP A 513 52.93 29.99 -27.29
N LYS A 514 52.16 31.08 -27.34
CA LYS A 514 51.02 31.39 -26.46
C LYS A 514 49.69 31.16 -27.17
N LEU A 515 48.64 30.87 -26.41
CA LEU A 515 47.28 30.90 -26.95
C LEU A 515 46.87 32.35 -27.25
N TYR A 516 46.37 32.60 -28.46
CA TYR A 516 45.75 33.88 -28.81
C TYR A 516 44.23 33.82 -28.55
N LEU A 517 43.71 34.82 -27.85
CA LEU A 517 42.27 35.04 -27.69
C LEU A 517 41.92 36.46 -28.12
N ASN A 518 40.95 36.58 -29.03
CA ASN A 518 40.42 37.86 -29.46
C ASN A 518 38.89 37.86 -29.38
N THR A 519 38.39 38.37 -28.26
CA THR A 519 36.94 38.61 -28.03
C THR A 519 36.71 40.03 -27.51
N SER A 520 37.61 40.97 -27.85
CA SER A 520 37.55 42.38 -27.44
C SER A 520 38.23 43.31 -28.45
N ALA A 521 38.37 42.89 -29.71
CA ALA A 521 38.72 43.77 -30.82
C ALA A 521 37.52 43.97 -31.74
N HIS A 522 37.24 45.22 -32.12
CA HIS A 522 36.05 45.59 -32.86
C HIS A 522 36.40 46.65 -33.91
N SER A 523 35.93 46.47 -35.15
CA SER A 523 36.28 47.39 -36.24
C SER A 523 35.64 48.78 -36.04
N GLY A 524 36.43 49.85 -36.25
CA GLY A 524 35.97 51.24 -36.19
C GLY A 524 35.89 51.87 -34.79
N THR A 525 36.22 51.13 -33.72
CA THR A 525 36.12 51.64 -32.34
C THR A 525 37.16 52.69 -31.97
N GLN A 526 36.78 53.56 -31.04
CA GLN A 526 37.52 54.70 -30.53
C GLN A 526 37.76 54.53 -29.02
N ILE A 527 38.88 55.08 -28.52
CA ILE A 527 39.13 55.18 -27.08
C ILE A 527 38.03 56.00 -26.40
N GLY A 528 37.67 57.14 -26.99
CA GLY A 528 36.75 58.12 -26.40
C GLY A 528 35.28 57.71 -26.30
N ASN A 529 34.84 56.66 -27.02
CA ASN A 529 33.44 56.24 -27.08
C ASN A 529 33.23 54.77 -26.71
N ASP A 530 34.10 53.87 -27.17
CA ASP A 530 33.82 52.43 -27.18
C ASP A 530 34.63 51.65 -26.13
N MET A 531 35.84 52.12 -25.78
CA MET A 531 36.77 51.38 -24.92
C MET A 531 36.17 50.96 -23.57
N SER A 532 35.34 51.81 -22.95
CA SER A 532 34.67 51.47 -21.68
C SER A 532 33.70 50.29 -21.82
N TRP A 533 33.02 50.16 -22.96
CA TRP A 533 32.15 49.02 -23.26
C TRP A 533 32.97 47.77 -23.65
N MET A 534 34.04 47.93 -24.42
CA MET A 534 34.96 46.83 -24.76
C MET A 534 35.59 46.20 -23.50
N VAL A 535 35.91 47.01 -22.49
CA VAL A 535 36.32 46.52 -21.15
C VAL A 535 35.18 45.75 -20.49
N ASP A 536 33.96 46.26 -20.52
CA ASP A 536 32.79 45.57 -19.96
C ASP A 536 32.44 44.27 -20.69
N GLU A 537 32.86 44.05 -21.94
CA GLU A 537 32.78 42.75 -22.61
C GLU A 537 33.95 41.84 -22.21
N ALA A 538 35.17 42.36 -22.19
CA ALA A 538 36.37 41.62 -21.78
C ALA A 538 36.20 41.00 -20.39
N ILE A 539 35.88 41.80 -19.36
CA ILE A 539 35.81 41.35 -17.96
C ILE A 539 34.62 40.41 -17.68
N LYS A 540 33.62 40.33 -18.57
CA LYS A 540 32.52 39.36 -18.49
C LYS A 540 32.86 38.02 -19.12
N SER A 541 33.89 37.95 -19.97
CA SER A 541 34.32 36.71 -20.61
C SER A 541 35.04 35.83 -19.59
N ALA A 542 34.55 34.60 -19.37
CA ALA A 542 35.16 33.66 -18.44
C ALA A 542 36.65 33.40 -18.76
N SER A 543 37.02 33.44 -20.04
CA SER A 543 38.38 33.28 -20.54
C SER A 543 39.31 34.47 -20.23
N TYR A 544 38.79 35.65 -19.86
CA TYR A 544 39.64 36.77 -19.47
C TYR A 544 40.44 36.49 -18.19
N SER A 545 39.88 35.67 -17.30
CA SER A 545 40.56 35.18 -16.09
C SER A 545 41.76 34.26 -16.37
N THR A 546 41.89 33.72 -17.59
CA THR A 546 43.05 32.90 -18.01
C THR A 546 44.04 33.65 -18.89
N ALA A 547 43.77 34.92 -19.22
CA ALA A 547 44.73 35.80 -19.88
C ALA A 547 45.95 36.04 -18.98
N THR A 548 47.17 35.83 -19.50
CA THR A 548 48.42 36.19 -18.82
C THR A 548 48.93 37.55 -19.27
N ASP A 549 48.56 37.95 -20.48
CA ASP A 549 49.00 39.18 -21.13
C ASP A 549 47.83 39.80 -21.90
N ILE A 550 47.78 41.13 -22.00
CA ILE A 550 46.86 41.86 -22.89
C ILE A 550 47.63 42.91 -23.68
N VAL A 551 47.36 43.00 -24.98
CA VAL A 551 47.89 44.04 -25.86
C VAL A 551 46.76 44.99 -26.22
N ILE A 552 46.89 46.25 -25.81
CA ILE A 552 45.91 47.31 -26.07
C ILE A 552 46.39 48.13 -27.28
N GLY A 553 45.74 47.97 -28.43
CA GLY A 553 46.05 48.67 -29.68
C GLY A 553 44.88 49.52 -30.14
N MET A 554 44.86 50.81 -29.76
CA MET A 554 43.78 51.74 -30.09
C MET A 554 44.30 53.16 -30.35
N GLY A 555 43.45 54.00 -30.95
CA GLY A 555 43.66 55.45 -31.06
C GLY A 555 43.64 56.00 -32.48
N VAL A 556 43.65 55.15 -33.51
CA VAL A 556 43.63 55.61 -34.92
C VAL A 556 42.29 56.24 -35.26
N ASN A 557 41.19 55.65 -34.78
CA ASN A 557 39.84 56.17 -35.01
C ASN A 557 39.54 57.45 -34.21
N ASP A 558 40.22 57.72 -33.10
CA ASP A 558 40.06 58.97 -32.33
C ASP A 558 40.57 60.21 -33.10
N ILE A 559 41.54 60.05 -34.00
CA ILE A 559 42.03 61.12 -34.91
C ILE A 559 41.18 61.23 -36.19
N ASN A 560 40.58 60.12 -36.65
CA ASN A 560 39.79 60.09 -37.88
C ASN A 560 38.30 60.39 -37.70
N TYR A 561 37.70 59.84 -36.65
CA TYR A 561 36.25 59.79 -36.42
C TYR A 561 35.85 60.19 -34.99
N GLY A 562 36.84 60.46 -34.11
CA GLY A 562 36.62 61.11 -32.82
C GLY A 562 35.92 62.45 -33.01
N GLY A 563 34.87 62.68 -32.21
CA GLY A 563 34.13 63.94 -32.21
C GLY A 563 34.92 65.07 -31.53
N THR A 564 34.22 66.04 -30.96
CA THR A 564 34.83 67.15 -30.20
C THR A 564 35.32 66.72 -28.80
N SER A 565 35.70 65.46 -28.61
CA SER A 565 36.18 64.92 -27.34
C SER A 565 37.66 65.30 -27.15
N PRO A 566 38.00 66.12 -26.15
CA PRO A 566 39.37 66.60 -25.97
C PRO A 566 40.29 65.50 -25.42
N LEU A 567 41.60 65.63 -25.67
CA LEU A 567 42.62 64.62 -25.35
C LEU A 567 42.62 64.18 -23.88
N ASN A 568 42.30 65.07 -22.93
CA ASN A 568 42.20 64.72 -21.51
C ASN A 568 41.05 63.76 -21.21
N THR A 569 39.90 63.87 -21.91
CA THR A 569 38.79 62.90 -21.80
C THR A 569 39.17 61.55 -22.37
N ILE A 570 39.86 61.52 -23.52
CA ILE A 570 40.38 60.29 -24.15
C ILE A 570 41.32 59.55 -23.17
N ILE A 571 42.25 60.29 -22.55
CA ILE A 571 43.22 59.74 -21.60
C ILE A 571 42.57 59.29 -20.29
N GLN A 572 41.57 60.02 -19.77
CA GLN A 572 40.80 59.59 -18.61
C GLN A 572 40.11 58.24 -18.83
N ILE A 573 39.46 58.05 -19.98
CA ILE A 573 38.80 56.79 -20.34
C ILE A 573 39.85 55.68 -20.48
N TYR A 574 40.99 55.94 -21.14
CA TYR A 574 42.06 54.96 -21.29
C TYR A 574 42.64 54.49 -19.94
N GLN A 575 42.85 55.42 -18.99
CA GLN A 575 43.31 55.10 -17.64
C GLN A 575 42.31 54.29 -16.82
N ASP A 576 41.02 54.65 -16.84
CA ASP A 576 39.97 53.89 -16.15
C ASP A 576 39.74 52.49 -16.77
N SER A 577 39.81 52.40 -18.09
CA SER A 577 39.74 51.12 -18.80
C SER A 577 40.89 50.19 -18.41
N ILE A 578 42.15 50.68 -18.36
CA ILE A 578 43.30 49.92 -17.88
C ILE A 578 43.13 49.49 -16.41
N ARG A 579 42.63 50.39 -15.55
CA ARG A 579 42.32 50.10 -14.14
C ARG A 579 41.35 48.92 -14.02
N ARG A 580 40.21 48.97 -14.69
CA ARG A 580 39.15 47.95 -14.65
C ARG A 580 39.60 46.60 -15.21
N LEU A 581 40.40 46.62 -16.28
CA LEU A 581 41.05 45.41 -16.83
C LEU A 581 41.97 44.75 -15.79
N HIS A 582 42.83 45.52 -15.11
CA HIS A 582 43.70 44.99 -14.05
C HIS A 582 42.91 44.55 -12.81
N GLU A 583 41.88 45.28 -12.38
CA GLU A 583 41.02 44.89 -11.25
C GLU A 583 40.29 43.55 -11.49
N ALA A 584 39.91 43.26 -12.74
CA ALA A 584 39.29 41.99 -13.12
C ALA A 584 40.29 40.83 -13.26
N ASN A 585 41.58 41.10 -13.53
CA ASN A 585 42.65 40.10 -13.53
C ASN A 585 43.97 40.70 -12.99
N PRO A 586 44.18 40.71 -11.66
CA PRO A 586 45.35 41.36 -11.05
C PRO A 586 46.72 40.75 -11.40
N ASN A 587 46.74 39.60 -12.09
CA ASN A 587 47.97 38.95 -12.56
C ASN A 587 48.28 39.24 -14.03
N ILE A 588 47.40 39.96 -14.76
CA ILE A 588 47.59 40.23 -16.18
C ILE A 588 48.68 41.27 -16.43
N ARG A 589 49.57 41.00 -17.39
CA ARG A 589 50.57 41.96 -17.86
C ARG A 589 49.98 42.80 -18.99
N ILE A 590 49.80 44.09 -18.75
CA ILE A 590 49.21 45.02 -19.71
C ILE A 590 50.30 45.65 -20.56
N TYR A 591 50.17 45.60 -21.89
CA TYR A 591 51.08 46.22 -22.85
C TYR A 591 50.31 47.22 -23.71
N ILE A 592 50.82 48.45 -23.82
CA ILE A 592 50.23 49.50 -24.67
C ILE A 592 50.94 49.49 -26.02
N LEU A 593 50.25 49.17 -27.11
CA LEU A 593 50.76 49.37 -28.46
C LEU A 593 50.38 50.78 -28.92
N LEU A 594 51.37 51.60 -29.28
CA LEU A 594 51.09 52.92 -29.83
C LEU A 594 50.45 52.82 -31.23
N PRO A 595 49.47 53.67 -31.56
CA PRO A 595 48.82 53.66 -32.88
C PRO A 595 49.83 53.93 -34.01
N GLN A 596 49.75 53.13 -35.07
CA GLN A 596 50.80 53.03 -36.11
C GLN A 596 50.83 54.23 -37.08
N GLY A 597 49.72 54.97 -37.22
CA GLY A 597 49.67 56.27 -37.87
C GLY A 597 48.27 56.63 -38.33
N ASP A 598 48.14 57.82 -38.91
CA ASP A 598 46.95 58.23 -39.68
C ASP A 598 47.41 59.05 -40.90
N TYR A 599 47.21 58.47 -42.09
CA TYR A 599 47.52 59.09 -43.38
C TYR A 599 46.28 59.15 -44.29
N LEU A 600 45.09 58.90 -43.73
CA LEU A 600 43.84 58.91 -44.47
C LEU A 600 43.61 60.30 -45.12
N ASN A 601 43.21 60.33 -46.38
CA ASN A 601 43.00 61.57 -47.15
C ASN A 601 44.23 62.50 -47.25
N GLY A 602 45.46 61.98 -47.09
CA GLY A 602 46.70 62.77 -47.19
C GLY A 602 47.06 63.53 -45.92
N LYS A 603 46.51 63.13 -44.77
CA LYS A 603 46.99 63.51 -43.44
C LYS A 603 48.44 63.05 -43.19
N ASN A 604 49.02 63.56 -42.11
CA ASN A 604 50.23 63.04 -41.48
C ASN A 604 50.06 63.00 -39.94
N ASN A 605 51.05 62.46 -39.23
CA ASN A 605 50.97 62.24 -37.79
C ASN A 605 50.89 63.53 -36.94
N ASP A 606 51.18 64.71 -37.52
CA ASP A 606 51.04 66.02 -36.87
C ASP A 606 49.72 66.74 -37.24
N THR A 607 48.90 66.16 -38.11
CA THR A 607 47.60 66.75 -38.47
C THR A 607 46.64 66.68 -37.27
N ILE A 608 46.03 67.82 -36.93
CA ILE A 608 45.09 67.95 -35.81
C ILE A 608 43.71 67.39 -36.21
N GLY A 609 43.21 66.41 -35.45
CA GLY A 609 41.87 65.84 -35.61
C GLY A 609 40.75 66.67 -34.96
N PRO A 610 39.48 66.24 -35.08
CA PRO A 610 38.32 67.03 -34.61
C PRO A 610 38.28 67.25 -33.09
N GLY A 611 38.91 66.36 -32.31
CA GLY A 611 39.10 66.50 -30.85
C GLY A 611 40.17 67.52 -30.44
N GLY A 612 40.84 68.18 -31.39
CA GLY A 612 41.82 69.24 -31.12
C GLY A 612 43.24 68.77 -30.83
N PHE A 613 43.60 67.53 -31.19
CA PHE A 613 44.95 66.96 -31.03
C PHE A 613 45.40 66.14 -32.24
N SER A 614 46.71 65.92 -32.39
CA SER A 614 47.31 65.08 -33.45
C SER A 614 47.64 63.66 -32.99
N MET A 615 47.94 62.78 -33.94
CA MET A 615 48.40 61.41 -33.66
C MET A 615 49.67 61.40 -32.79
N ASN A 616 50.63 62.29 -33.04
CA ASN A 616 51.84 62.40 -32.23
C ASN A 616 51.56 62.91 -30.80
N GLN A 617 50.57 63.79 -30.61
CA GLN A 617 50.12 64.21 -29.27
C GLN A 617 49.42 63.07 -28.52
N LEU A 618 48.58 62.27 -29.20
CA LEU A 618 47.96 61.08 -28.62
C LEU A 618 49.03 60.05 -28.21
N ARG A 619 49.99 59.74 -29.09
CA ARG A 619 51.12 58.84 -28.79
C ARG A 619 51.91 59.28 -27.57
N ALA A 620 52.23 60.57 -27.45
CA ALA A 620 52.94 61.12 -26.31
C ALA A 620 52.14 60.96 -25.00
N ALA A 621 50.83 61.23 -25.04
CA ALA A 621 49.95 61.08 -23.88
C ALA A 621 49.75 59.61 -23.47
N LEU A 622 49.55 58.69 -24.41
CA LEU A 622 49.51 57.24 -24.15
C LEU A 622 50.84 56.71 -23.59
N THR A 623 51.97 57.25 -24.06
CA THR A 623 53.30 56.95 -23.52
C THR A 623 53.43 57.41 -22.07
N GLN A 624 52.93 58.62 -21.76
CA GLN A 624 52.91 59.14 -20.38
C GLN A 624 52.00 58.31 -19.46
N VAL A 625 50.84 57.85 -19.94
CA VAL A 625 49.96 56.93 -19.19
C VAL A 625 50.69 55.63 -18.85
N GLY A 626 51.33 55.00 -19.84
CA GLY A 626 52.06 53.76 -19.61
C GLY A 626 53.20 53.92 -18.59
N ASN A 627 54.02 54.95 -18.77
CA ASN A 627 55.11 55.29 -17.84
C ASN A 627 54.61 55.54 -16.41
N ASN A 628 53.51 56.28 -16.23
CA ASN A 628 52.91 56.53 -14.92
C ASN A 628 52.43 55.23 -14.25
N LEU A 629 51.82 54.33 -15.02
CA LEU A 629 51.23 53.07 -14.54
C LEU A 629 52.22 51.89 -14.50
N GLY A 630 53.52 52.11 -14.73
CA GLY A 630 54.53 51.04 -14.79
C GLY A 630 54.39 50.09 -15.98
N ILE A 631 53.57 50.43 -16.97
CA ILE A 631 53.23 49.61 -18.14
C ILE A 631 54.26 49.81 -19.25
N THR A 632 54.70 48.69 -19.83
CA THR A 632 55.52 48.66 -21.04
C THR A 632 54.76 49.23 -22.25
N VAL A 633 55.25 50.36 -22.76
CA VAL A 633 54.74 51.00 -23.99
C VAL A 633 55.56 50.53 -25.18
N ILE A 634 54.88 50.01 -26.20
CA ILE A 634 55.45 49.44 -27.40
C ILE A 634 55.31 50.44 -28.55
N ASN A 635 56.43 51.09 -28.91
CA ASN A 635 56.58 51.71 -30.22
C ASN A 635 57.18 50.68 -31.17
N ALA A 636 56.39 50.15 -32.10
CA ALA A 636 56.87 49.14 -33.06
C ALA A 636 57.88 49.70 -34.07
N GLY A 637 57.77 50.99 -34.43
CA GLY A 637 58.68 51.66 -35.38
C GLY A 637 58.68 51.09 -36.81
N VAL A 638 57.64 50.34 -37.19
CA VAL A 638 57.53 49.69 -38.52
C VAL A 638 56.97 50.66 -39.57
N VAL A 639 56.02 51.51 -39.17
CA VAL A 639 55.39 52.52 -40.02
C VAL A 639 56.02 53.90 -39.76
N THR A 640 56.33 54.63 -40.83
CA THR A 640 56.84 56.02 -40.77
C THR A 640 56.20 56.88 -41.86
N ASP A 641 56.30 58.21 -41.73
CA ASP A 641 55.79 59.17 -42.72
C ASP A 641 56.41 58.94 -44.12
N GLU A 642 57.62 58.39 -44.23
CA GLU A 642 58.26 58.04 -45.51
C GLU A 642 57.79 56.70 -46.10
N ASN A 643 57.34 55.74 -45.29
CA ASN A 643 57.03 54.37 -45.74
C ASN A 643 55.53 54.01 -45.70
N HIS A 644 54.67 54.86 -45.14
CA HIS A 644 53.25 54.57 -44.95
C HIS A 644 52.52 54.10 -46.21
N ALA A 645 52.87 54.63 -47.39
CA ALA A 645 52.22 54.26 -48.66
C ALA A 645 52.43 52.79 -49.08
N THR A 646 53.40 52.06 -48.50
CA THR A 646 53.61 50.63 -48.73
C THR A 646 53.34 49.75 -47.51
N THR A 647 53.28 50.33 -46.30
CA THR A 647 53.00 49.62 -45.05
C THR A 647 51.54 49.73 -44.61
N LEU A 648 50.87 50.86 -44.86
CA LEU A 648 49.46 51.16 -44.64
C LEU A 648 48.78 51.63 -45.96
N PRO A 649 48.48 50.74 -46.94
CA PRO A 649 48.11 51.16 -48.30
C PRO A 649 46.78 51.92 -48.46
N ASP A 650 45.92 51.91 -47.45
CA ASP A 650 44.69 52.71 -47.37
C ASP A 650 44.79 53.91 -46.41
N GLY A 651 45.98 54.13 -45.84
CA GLY A 651 46.29 55.19 -44.88
C GLY A 651 46.21 54.78 -43.41
N VAL A 652 45.66 53.60 -43.06
CA VAL A 652 45.47 53.18 -41.65
C VAL A 652 45.69 51.68 -41.37
N HIS A 653 45.48 50.77 -42.31
CA HIS A 653 45.52 49.31 -42.06
C HIS A 653 46.82 48.64 -42.59
N PRO A 654 47.55 47.90 -41.74
CA PRO A 654 48.77 47.17 -42.14
C PRO A 654 48.58 46.15 -43.26
N THR A 655 49.60 46.03 -44.13
CA THR A 655 49.79 44.82 -44.97
C THR A 655 50.13 43.61 -44.10
N ASN A 656 49.93 42.38 -44.59
CA ASN A 656 50.26 41.16 -43.84
C ASN A 656 51.71 41.13 -43.31
N ALA A 657 52.66 41.48 -44.18
CA ALA A 657 54.08 41.59 -43.79
C ALA A 657 54.32 42.69 -42.74
N THR A 658 53.53 43.76 -42.76
CA THR A 658 53.57 44.83 -41.74
C THR A 658 52.96 44.35 -40.42
N TYR A 659 51.85 43.62 -40.44
CA TYR A 659 51.27 42.97 -39.25
C TYR A 659 52.26 42.01 -38.59
N GLN A 660 52.90 41.14 -39.37
CA GLN A 660 53.91 40.21 -38.86
C GLN A 660 55.11 40.96 -38.26
N ALA A 661 55.62 42.00 -38.94
CA ALA A 661 56.73 42.81 -38.43
C ALA A 661 56.39 43.55 -37.12
N ILE A 662 55.17 44.06 -36.98
CA ILE A 662 54.67 44.66 -35.73
C ILE A 662 54.52 43.57 -34.65
N GLY A 663 54.02 42.39 -35.00
CA GLY A 663 53.87 41.26 -34.08
C GLY A 663 55.19 40.79 -33.49
N THR A 664 56.22 40.63 -34.31
CA THR A 664 57.59 40.33 -33.84
C THR A 664 58.15 41.46 -32.96
N LYS A 665 57.78 42.73 -33.20
CA LYS A 665 58.15 43.84 -32.29
C LYS A 665 57.45 43.77 -30.94
N ILE A 666 56.18 43.36 -30.91
CA ILE A 666 55.44 43.11 -29.67
C ILE A 666 56.06 41.94 -28.90
N ALA A 667 56.33 40.82 -29.57
CA ALA A 667 56.98 39.65 -28.97
C ALA A 667 58.36 40.00 -28.37
N GLN A 668 59.19 40.76 -29.09
CA GLN A 668 60.47 41.29 -28.60
C GLN A 668 60.30 42.16 -27.35
N ALA A 669 59.32 43.07 -27.34
CA ALA A 669 59.05 43.95 -26.19
C ALA A 669 58.54 43.17 -24.97
N MET A 670 57.69 42.16 -25.16
CA MET A 670 57.20 41.27 -24.09
C MET A 670 58.31 40.39 -23.51
N GLN A 671 59.21 39.86 -24.35
CA GLN A 671 60.39 39.09 -23.92
C GLN A 671 61.40 39.95 -23.15
N ALA A 672 61.63 41.19 -23.58
CA ALA A 672 62.54 42.12 -22.92
C ALA A 672 62.01 42.64 -21.57
N ASN A 673 60.67 42.66 -21.39
CA ASN A 673 60.00 43.16 -20.18
C ASN A 673 59.15 42.05 -19.53
N PRO A 674 59.77 40.98 -18.97
CA PRO A 674 59.04 39.89 -18.33
C PRO A 674 58.38 40.34 -17.01
N ASN A 675 59.00 41.28 -16.32
CA ASN A 675 58.55 41.91 -15.07
C ASN A 675 57.72 43.17 -15.33
N ASN A 676 56.93 43.19 -16.41
CA ASN A 676 56.02 44.27 -16.74
C ASN A 676 54.88 44.32 -15.69
N THR A 677 55.03 45.18 -14.68
CA THR A 677 54.18 45.20 -13.48
C THR A 677 53.43 46.51 -13.38
N TYR A 678 52.10 46.42 -13.48
CA TYR A 678 51.17 47.52 -13.28
C TYR A 678 51.33 48.17 -11.89
N GLN A 679 51.23 49.49 -11.85
CA GLN A 679 51.22 50.31 -10.63
C GLN A 679 50.05 51.29 -10.66
N ALA A 680 49.30 51.37 -9.55
CA ALA A 680 48.17 52.28 -9.37
C ALA A 680 48.60 53.75 -9.10
N ASN A 681 49.62 54.23 -9.80
CA ASN A 681 50.19 55.58 -9.62
C ASN A 681 49.56 56.58 -10.61
N TYR A 682 48.35 57.02 -10.27
CA TYR A 682 47.63 58.05 -11.02
C TYR A 682 48.17 59.44 -10.68
N GLN A 683 48.60 60.18 -11.70
CA GLN A 683 49.06 61.56 -11.58
C GLN A 683 48.15 62.48 -12.40
N ASN A 684 47.76 63.62 -11.82
CA ASN A 684 46.80 64.54 -12.43
C ASN A 684 47.37 65.26 -13.67
N TYR A 685 46.55 65.37 -14.71
CA TYR A 685 46.83 66.21 -15.88
C TYR A 685 46.42 67.67 -15.59
N SER A 686 47.20 68.65 -16.04
CA SER A 686 46.96 70.08 -15.73
C SER A 686 45.82 70.67 -16.58
N LEU A 687 44.92 71.44 -15.95
CA LEU A 687 43.63 71.86 -16.54
C LEU A 687 43.50 73.33 -16.95
N GLY A 688 44.47 74.20 -16.63
CA GLY A 688 44.39 75.62 -16.96
C GLY A 688 43.41 76.42 -16.09
N THR A 689 43.02 77.61 -16.54
CA THR A 689 42.43 78.68 -15.70
C THR A 689 40.89 78.61 -15.58
N VAL A 690 40.36 77.71 -14.74
CA VAL A 690 38.91 77.53 -14.51
C VAL A 690 38.49 77.72 -13.04
N SER A 691 37.27 78.19 -12.79
CA SER A 691 36.75 78.49 -11.44
C SER A 691 35.30 78.02 -11.26
N GLY A 692 35.03 77.18 -10.27
CA GLY A 692 33.71 76.58 -9.99
C GLY A 692 33.78 75.11 -9.55
N TYR A 693 32.63 74.49 -9.31
CA TYR A 693 32.55 73.05 -9.00
C TYR A 693 32.57 72.22 -10.30
N TYR A 694 33.71 71.61 -10.61
CA TYR A 694 33.96 70.88 -11.86
C TYR A 694 34.31 69.42 -11.59
N ASN A 695 33.92 68.52 -12.50
CA ASN A 695 34.35 67.13 -12.44
C ASN A 695 35.78 67.00 -12.97
N THR A 696 36.68 66.46 -12.16
CA THR A 696 38.11 66.25 -12.44
C THR A 696 38.45 64.75 -12.41
N LEU A 697 39.73 64.40 -12.60
CA LEU A 697 40.23 63.04 -12.38
C LEU A 697 40.13 62.58 -10.92
N ALA A 698 40.09 63.50 -9.95
CA ALA A 698 39.86 63.22 -8.53
C ALA A 698 38.36 63.24 -8.15
N GLY A 699 37.46 63.36 -9.13
CA GLY A 699 36.03 63.58 -8.92
C GLY A 699 35.66 65.06 -8.91
N TYR A 700 34.48 65.39 -8.38
CA TYR A 700 34.02 66.79 -8.35
C TYR A 700 34.77 67.62 -7.32
N GLU A 701 35.52 68.63 -7.79
CA GLU A 701 36.31 69.56 -6.98
C GLU A 701 35.83 71.00 -7.17
N TRP A 702 35.92 71.83 -6.13
CA TRP A 702 35.82 73.27 -6.26
C TRP A 702 37.18 73.87 -6.64
N LEU A 703 37.23 74.51 -7.79
CA LEU A 703 38.41 75.19 -8.32
C LEU A 703 38.27 76.71 -8.24
N GLU A 704 39.38 77.41 -8.01
CA GLU A 704 39.52 78.84 -8.24
C GLU A 704 40.78 79.09 -9.08
N ASN A 705 40.59 79.68 -10.27
CA ASN A 705 41.64 80.05 -11.24
C ASN A 705 42.55 78.88 -11.67
N GLY A 706 42.03 77.65 -11.68
CA GLY A 706 42.78 76.44 -12.00
C GLY A 706 43.49 75.79 -10.82
N GLN A 707 43.25 76.26 -9.60
CA GLN A 707 43.80 75.70 -8.35
C GLN A 707 42.67 75.21 -7.45
N VAL A 708 42.95 74.21 -6.61
CA VAL A 708 41.95 73.62 -5.71
C VAL A 708 41.67 74.53 -4.50
N TYR A 709 40.39 74.65 -4.12
CA TYR A 709 39.92 75.62 -3.11
C TYR A 709 39.72 75.00 -1.72
N THR A 710 40.01 75.76 -0.66
CA THR A 710 39.76 75.36 0.73
C THR A 710 38.97 76.44 1.47
N GLY A 711 37.79 76.10 1.99
CA GLY A 711 36.92 77.01 2.73
C GLY A 711 35.42 76.74 2.54
N PHE A 712 34.59 77.65 3.06
CA PHE A 712 33.13 77.62 2.85
C PHE A 712 32.73 78.34 1.55
N GLN A 713 31.94 77.67 0.73
CA GLN A 713 31.32 78.29 -0.45
C GLN A 713 29.80 78.03 -0.48
N LYS A 714 29.03 79.02 -0.96
CA LYS A 714 27.58 78.93 -1.10
C LYS A 714 27.20 78.43 -2.49
N TYR A 715 26.49 77.31 -2.55
CA TYR A 715 26.14 76.62 -3.79
C TYR A 715 24.74 76.00 -3.65
N TYR A 716 23.91 76.00 -4.71
CA TYR A 716 22.55 75.44 -4.69
C TYR A 716 21.71 75.72 -3.41
N GLY A 717 21.80 76.92 -2.86
CA GLY A 717 21.02 77.37 -1.69
C GLY A 717 21.60 77.05 -0.30
N ALA A 718 22.60 76.17 -0.20
CA ALA A 718 23.27 75.79 1.06
C ALA A 718 24.74 76.24 1.09
N TYR A 719 25.39 76.10 2.24
CA TYR A 719 26.85 76.21 2.35
C TYR A 719 27.49 74.82 2.32
N TYR A 720 28.64 74.70 1.68
CA TYR A 720 29.46 73.49 1.63
C TYR A 720 30.88 73.84 2.09
N TRP A 721 31.54 72.93 2.79
CA TRP A 721 32.97 73.02 3.05
C TRP A 721 33.75 72.26 1.98
N PHE A 722 34.84 72.86 1.52
CA PHE A 722 35.80 72.26 0.60
C PHE A 722 37.18 72.25 1.26
N ASN A 723 37.93 71.18 1.05
CA ASN A 723 39.30 71.00 1.53
C ASN A 723 40.16 70.48 0.39
N ASN A 724 41.07 71.31 -0.11
CA ASN A 724 41.82 71.09 -1.34
C ASN A 724 40.90 70.65 -2.49
N GLY A 725 39.83 71.43 -2.72
CA GLY A 725 38.85 71.23 -3.79
C GLY A 725 37.80 70.16 -3.48
N VAL A 726 38.17 69.10 -2.76
CA VAL A 726 37.27 68.01 -2.39
C VAL A 726 36.18 68.50 -1.43
N ARG A 727 34.92 68.14 -1.74
CA ARG A 727 33.75 68.46 -0.90
C ARG A 727 33.72 67.58 0.34
N ASP A 728 33.75 68.22 1.51
CA ASP A 728 33.72 67.54 2.81
C ASP A 728 32.29 67.09 3.20
N ALA A 729 32.15 66.12 4.11
CA ALA A 729 30.88 65.53 4.50
C ALA A 729 30.93 64.88 5.90
N ASN A 730 29.82 64.97 6.65
CA ASN A 730 29.70 64.52 8.05
C ASN A 730 30.74 65.15 9.00
N SER A 731 30.99 66.45 8.86
CA SER A 731 32.11 67.13 9.51
C SER A 731 31.74 68.50 10.09
N TRP A 732 32.38 68.83 11.23
CA TRP A 732 32.21 70.08 11.98
C TRP A 732 33.18 71.15 11.51
N HIS A 733 32.68 72.36 11.23
CA HIS A 733 33.48 73.47 10.71
C HIS A 733 33.15 74.78 11.40
N GLN A 734 34.15 75.66 11.56
CA GLN A 734 33.97 77.00 12.12
C GLN A 734 34.25 78.07 11.08
N ALA A 735 33.34 79.04 10.94
CA ALA A 735 33.50 80.19 10.07
C ALA A 735 32.66 81.37 10.55
N TRP A 736 33.11 82.60 10.23
CA TRP A 736 32.40 83.85 10.59
C TRP A 736 31.98 83.91 12.08
N GLY A 737 32.80 83.36 12.99
CA GLY A 737 32.53 83.30 14.44
C GLY A 737 31.44 82.31 14.87
N ASN A 738 30.97 81.43 13.97
CA ASN A 738 29.91 80.46 14.21
C ASN A 738 30.37 79.02 13.93
N THR A 739 29.70 78.05 14.54
CA THR A 739 29.92 76.61 14.30
C THR A 739 28.82 76.06 13.40
N TYR A 740 29.23 75.27 12.41
CA TYR A 740 28.40 74.60 11.40
C TYR A 740 28.73 73.11 11.37
N TYR A 741 27.82 72.31 10.81
CA TYR A 741 28.06 70.91 10.46
C TYR A 741 27.58 70.66 9.04
N VAL A 742 28.35 69.94 8.23
CA VAL A 742 27.94 69.49 6.90
C VAL A 742 27.51 68.03 6.95
N GLY A 743 26.34 67.72 6.38
CA GLY A 743 25.80 66.35 6.35
C GLY A 743 26.49 65.44 5.34
N GLY A 744 25.97 64.22 5.16
CA GLY A 744 26.51 63.23 4.22
C GLY A 744 26.42 63.62 2.73
N ASP A 745 25.58 64.59 2.38
CA ASP A 745 25.53 65.19 1.03
C ASP A 745 26.45 66.44 0.89
N GLY A 746 27.22 66.75 1.94
CA GLY A 746 28.12 67.90 2.04
C GLY A 746 27.43 69.23 2.37
N ARG A 747 26.10 69.27 2.54
CA ARG A 747 25.37 70.52 2.83
C ARG A 747 25.39 70.86 4.32
N SER A 748 25.55 72.13 4.62
CA SER A 748 25.28 72.72 5.93
C SER A 748 23.88 72.34 6.41
N VAL A 749 23.76 71.75 7.59
CA VAL A 749 22.49 71.21 8.13
C VAL A 749 21.61 72.28 8.80
N GLN A 750 20.32 71.97 8.98
CA GLN A 750 19.36 72.77 9.75
C GLN A 750 18.49 71.86 10.65
N GLY A 751 17.73 72.48 11.55
CA GLY A 751 16.81 71.81 12.45
C GLY A 751 17.53 71.02 13.55
N PHE A 752 16.86 70.00 14.07
CA PHE A 752 17.46 69.01 14.98
C PHE A 752 18.29 68.01 14.19
N GLN A 753 19.48 67.68 14.70
CA GLN A 753 20.39 66.72 14.08
C GLN A 753 21.07 65.89 15.16
N THR A 754 21.11 64.57 14.99
CA THR A 754 21.85 63.67 15.89
C THR A 754 23.21 63.38 15.26
N ILE A 755 24.29 63.78 15.95
CA ILE A 755 25.68 63.65 15.50
C ILE A 755 26.45 62.99 16.62
N ASP A 756 27.20 61.92 16.33
CA ASP A 756 27.99 61.17 17.32
C ASP A 756 27.21 60.81 18.60
N GLY A 757 25.96 60.36 18.43
CA GLY A 757 25.04 59.98 19.53
C GLY A 757 24.45 61.15 20.32
N ASN A 758 24.82 62.40 20.03
CA ASN A 758 24.36 63.60 20.72
C ASN A 758 23.38 64.39 19.84
N LEU A 759 22.32 64.94 20.45
CA LEU A 759 21.34 65.76 19.75
C LEU A 759 21.80 67.23 19.73
N TYR A 760 21.76 67.86 18.56
CA TYR A 760 22.12 69.27 18.33
C TYR A 760 20.98 70.00 17.63
N TYR A 761 20.99 71.34 17.66
CA TYR A 761 20.03 72.17 16.94
C TYR A 761 20.70 73.34 16.21
N PHE A 762 20.52 73.41 14.89
CA PHE A 762 21.21 74.37 14.00
C PHE A 762 20.33 75.56 13.56
N GLY A 763 19.16 75.72 14.21
CA GLY A 763 18.12 76.64 13.76
C GLY A 763 17.41 76.14 12.49
N ASN A 764 16.22 76.69 12.21
CA ASN A 764 15.43 76.37 11.02
C ASN A 764 14.94 77.68 10.35
N ASP A 765 15.86 78.64 10.31
CA ASP A 765 15.64 80.07 10.02
C ASP A 765 16.58 80.61 8.92
N GLY A 766 17.24 79.72 8.18
CA GLY A 766 18.20 80.08 7.14
C GLY A 766 19.64 80.33 7.64
N SER A 767 19.91 80.27 8.94
CA SER A 767 21.26 80.55 9.47
C SER A 767 22.24 79.38 9.42
N PHE A 768 21.77 78.13 9.51
CA PHE A 768 22.59 76.90 9.56
C PHE A 768 23.58 76.79 10.76
N THR A 769 23.49 77.66 11.77
CA THR A 769 24.47 77.75 12.86
C THR A 769 24.05 76.99 14.11
N LEU A 770 24.98 76.28 14.75
CA LEU A 770 24.72 75.57 16.00
C LEU A 770 24.23 76.54 17.10
N ARG A 771 23.17 76.16 17.82
CA ARG A 771 22.72 76.84 19.05
C ARG A 771 23.45 76.23 20.25
N MET A 772 24.10 77.08 21.06
CA MET A 772 24.85 76.72 22.27
C MET A 772 24.45 77.69 23.41
N ASP A 773 24.57 77.25 24.67
CA ASP A 773 24.16 77.98 25.90
C ASP A 773 22.79 78.67 25.79
N LYS A 774 21.79 77.95 25.28
CA LYS A 774 20.52 78.56 24.87
C LYS A 774 19.31 77.68 25.12
N ALA A 775 18.34 78.24 25.82
CA ALA A 775 16.97 77.75 25.86
C ALA A 775 16.24 78.09 24.54
N PHE A 776 15.48 77.14 24.01
CA PHE A 776 14.65 77.34 22.82
C PHE A 776 13.44 76.39 22.84
N SER A 777 12.39 76.75 22.08
CA SER A 777 11.20 75.91 21.92
C SER A 777 11.00 75.53 20.46
N VAL A 778 10.56 74.30 20.23
CA VAL A 778 10.15 73.78 18.91
C VAL A 778 8.86 73.02 19.10
N ASN A 779 7.84 73.34 18.31
CA ASN A 779 6.51 72.70 18.34
C ASN A 779 5.85 72.62 19.74
N GLY A 780 6.12 73.60 20.61
CA GLY A 780 5.57 73.68 21.96
C GLY A 780 6.34 72.88 23.04
N LEU A 781 7.34 72.10 22.66
CA LEU A 781 8.28 71.47 23.60
C LEU A 781 9.44 72.43 23.91
N ASN A 782 9.97 72.35 25.13
CA ASN A 782 11.06 73.20 25.62
C ASN A 782 12.38 72.41 25.73
N TYR A 783 13.44 73.02 25.23
CA TYR A 783 14.77 72.43 25.11
C TYR A 783 15.83 73.40 25.62
N PHE A 784 16.96 72.86 26.07
CA PHE A 784 18.16 73.63 26.37
C PHE A 784 19.37 72.98 25.69
N ALA A 785 20.11 73.76 24.89
CA ALA A 785 21.41 73.37 24.38
C ALA A 785 22.50 73.91 25.34
N ASP A 786 23.42 73.04 25.77
CA ASP A 786 24.51 73.42 26.67
C ASP A 786 25.68 74.13 25.98
N ASP A 787 26.77 74.32 26.73
CA ASP A 787 28.02 74.97 26.33
C ASP A 787 28.67 74.38 25.07
N ARG A 788 28.37 73.12 24.77
CA ARG A 788 28.84 72.39 23.58
C ARG A 788 27.74 72.18 22.55
N GLY A 789 26.58 72.80 22.75
CA GLY A 789 25.41 72.73 21.88
C GLY A 789 24.54 71.48 22.06
N ILE A 790 24.82 70.64 23.05
CA ILE A 790 24.11 69.36 23.23
C ILE A 790 22.74 69.64 23.84
N VAL A 791 21.70 69.29 23.08
CA VAL A 791 20.29 69.48 23.41
C VAL A 791 19.85 68.45 24.44
N LYS A 792 19.39 68.94 25.58
CA LYS A 792 18.74 68.13 26.63
C LYS A 792 17.24 68.41 26.62
N VAL A 793 16.45 67.34 26.70
CA VAL A 793 14.98 67.39 26.69
C VAL A 793 14.43 67.33 28.11
N VAL A 794 13.49 68.21 28.45
CA VAL A 794 12.80 68.20 29.74
C VAL A 794 11.46 67.46 29.59
N MET A 795 11.52 66.12 29.58
CA MET A 795 10.34 65.25 29.40
C MET A 795 9.62 64.95 30.74
N THR A 796 8.29 65.00 30.73
CA THR A 796 7.42 64.73 31.90
C THR A 796 6.16 63.89 31.56
N GLY A 797 6.19 63.10 30.48
CA GLY A 797 5.01 62.41 29.94
C GLY A 797 4.85 60.92 30.29
N THR A 798 3.64 60.41 30.07
CA THR A 798 3.27 58.97 30.06
C THR A 798 2.86 58.55 28.65
N GLY A 799 3.27 57.36 28.20
CA GLY A 799 2.84 56.76 26.94
C GLY A 799 3.94 55.94 26.25
N TYR A 800 3.64 55.37 25.08
CA TYR A 800 4.64 54.77 24.19
C TYR A 800 5.28 55.89 23.35
N LEU A 801 6.45 56.38 23.79
CA LEU A 801 7.08 57.61 23.29
C LEU A 801 8.35 57.28 22.50
N TYR A 802 8.64 58.08 21.48
CA TYR A 802 9.92 58.00 20.77
C TYR A 802 11.03 58.63 21.60
N ASP A 803 12.09 57.87 21.87
CA ASP A 803 13.28 58.29 22.61
C ASP A 803 14.60 58.02 21.87
N GLY A 804 14.53 57.42 20.67
CA GLY A 804 15.69 57.13 19.84
C GLY A 804 16.51 55.90 20.27
N SER A 805 16.02 55.10 21.23
CA SER A 805 16.70 53.86 21.64
C SER A 805 16.73 52.78 20.55
N GLU A 806 17.65 51.81 20.66
CA GLU A 806 17.72 50.67 19.73
C GLU A 806 16.48 49.75 19.78
N TYR A 807 15.67 49.88 20.84
CA TYR A 807 14.54 48.99 21.13
C TYR A 807 13.27 49.39 20.38
N ASN A 808 12.57 48.38 19.84
CA ASN A 808 11.27 48.49 19.17
C ASN A 808 11.14 49.62 18.11
N GLY A 809 12.25 50.04 17.49
CA GLY A 809 12.26 51.13 16.50
C GLY A 809 12.37 52.54 17.09
N GLY A 810 12.98 52.70 18.27
CA GLY A 810 13.14 53.99 18.94
C GLY A 810 12.00 54.37 19.87
N TYR A 811 11.10 53.45 20.20
CA TYR A 811 9.94 53.70 21.06
C TYR A 811 9.98 52.84 22.32
N ARG A 812 9.73 53.46 23.47
CA ARG A 812 9.56 52.77 24.76
C ARG A 812 8.37 53.29 25.54
N TRP A 813 7.80 52.46 26.40
CA TRP A 813 6.72 52.88 27.31
C TRP A 813 7.28 53.60 28.54
N TYR A 814 6.83 54.83 28.71
CA TYR A 814 7.08 55.68 29.87
C TYR A 814 5.82 55.87 30.71
N ASP A 815 6.00 56.03 32.03
CA ASP A 815 4.98 56.49 32.95
C ASP A 815 5.57 57.59 33.84
N ASN A 816 5.02 58.81 33.77
CA ASN A 816 5.53 60.02 34.42
C ASN A 816 7.05 60.25 34.21
N GLY A 817 7.55 59.98 33.00
CA GLY A 817 8.96 60.09 32.65
C GLY A 817 9.87 58.92 33.10
N GLN A 818 9.34 57.88 33.74
CA GLN A 818 10.07 56.67 34.13
C GLN A 818 9.74 55.49 33.20
N LEU A 819 10.68 54.57 32.96
CA LEU A 819 10.46 53.40 32.10
C LEU A 819 9.51 52.39 32.78
N TYR A 820 8.59 51.81 32.01
CA TYR A 820 7.50 50.99 32.53
C TYR A 820 7.69 49.47 32.32
N THR A 821 7.41 48.69 33.36
CA THR A 821 7.38 47.22 33.34
C THR A 821 5.99 46.70 33.75
N GLY A 822 5.42 45.80 32.97
CA GLY A 822 4.09 45.21 33.17
C GLY A 822 3.20 45.25 31.92
N PHE A 823 1.88 45.07 32.10
CA PHE A 823 0.90 45.20 31.01
C PHE A 823 0.35 46.63 30.88
N ARG A 824 0.30 47.12 29.63
CA ARG A 824 -0.46 48.33 29.25
C ARG A 824 -1.43 48.01 28.13
N PHE A 825 -2.65 48.54 28.23
CA PHE A 825 -3.64 48.46 27.15
C PHE A 825 -3.32 49.52 26.09
N TYR A 826 -3.16 49.10 24.85
CA TYR A 826 -2.74 49.95 23.72
C TYR A 826 -3.26 49.32 22.42
N MET A 827 -3.63 50.14 21.43
CA MET A 827 -4.12 49.68 20.11
C MET A 827 -5.13 48.50 20.13
N GLY A 828 -6.03 48.49 21.13
CA GLY A 828 -7.11 47.50 21.24
C GLY A 828 -6.74 46.14 21.87
N THR A 829 -5.61 46.03 22.55
CA THR A 829 -5.24 44.84 23.36
C THR A 829 -4.24 45.20 24.45
N TYR A 830 -3.89 44.25 25.32
CA TYR A 830 -2.78 44.38 26.25
C TYR A 830 -1.44 44.01 25.59
N TYR A 831 -0.39 44.76 25.91
CA TYR A 831 0.99 44.49 25.53
C TYR A 831 1.88 44.42 26.78
N TRP A 832 2.82 43.48 26.80
CA TRP A 832 3.77 43.31 27.91
C TRP A 832 5.06 44.11 27.66
N PHE A 833 5.46 44.90 28.65
CA PHE A 833 6.67 45.72 28.62
C PHE A 833 7.62 45.32 29.75
N VAL A 834 8.93 45.44 29.49
CA VAL A 834 10.01 45.35 30.48
C VAL A 834 10.95 46.53 30.22
N ASP A 835 11.12 47.39 31.20
CA ASP A 835 11.91 48.63 31.15
C ASP A 835 11.58 49.49 29.91
N GLY A 836 10.28 49.61 29.65
CA GLY A 836 9.68 50.30 28.50
C GLY A 836 9.74 49.51 27.18
N VAL A 837 10.49 48.42 27.09
CA VAL A 837 10.66 47.60 25.88
C VAL A 837 9.53 46.59 25.74
N ARG A 838 8.81 46.65 24.62
CA ARG A 838 7.71 45.73 24.27
C ARG A 838 8.26 44.34 23.97
N GLN A 839 7.75 43.33 24.69
CA GLN A 839 8.08 41.93 24.47
C GLN A 839 7.06 41.29 23.51
N ASN A 840 7.52 40.39 22.64
CA ASN A 840 6.69 39.68 21.67
C ASN A 840 6.13 38.37 22.28
N GLU A 841 6.37 37.21 21.65
CA GLU A 841 5.64 35.97 21.92
C GLU A 841 5.90 35.36 23.32
N GLY A 842 4.88 34.74 23.91
CA GLY A 842 5.01 33.84 25.05
C GLY A 842 4.04 34.06 26.21
N TRP A 843 4.13 33.16 27.20
CA TRP A 843 3.35 33.24 28.44
C TRP A 843 3.78 34.43 29.31
N ARG A 844 2.79 35.09 29.94
CA ARG A 844 2.94 36.19 30.91
C ARG A 844 2.01 35.96 32.10
N THR A 845 2.34 36.49 33.27
CA THR A 845 1.49 36.41 34.48
C THR A 845 1.26 37.81 35.03
N ALA A 846 -0.01 38.17 35.24
CA ALA A 846 -0.41 39.46 35.82
C ALA A 846 -1.77 39.35 36.49
N TRP A 847 -2.05 40.21 37.48
CA TRP A 847 -3.33 40.25 38.20
C TRP A 847 -3.84 38.91 38.79
N GLY A 848 -2.96 37.92 38.94
CA GLY A 848 -3.28 36.55 39.38
C GLY A 848 -3.55 35.54 38.27
N TYR A 849 -3.54 35.94 36.99
CA TYR A 849 -3.90 35.10 35.85
C TYR A 849 -2.76 34.95 34.82
N LYS A 850 -2.85 33.91 33.98
CA LYS A 850 -1.94 33.65 32.85
C LYS A 850 -2.49 34.23 31.54
N TYR A 851 -1.60 34.84 30.77
CA TYR A 851 -1.85 35.46 29.47
C TYR A 851 -0.86 34.90 28.44
N TRP A 852 -1.23 34.87 27.17
CA TRP A 852 -0.30 34.62 26.07
C TRP A 852 -0.23 35.88 25.18
N THR A 853 0.98 36.34 24.88
CA THR A 853 1.21 37.38 23.87
C THR A 853 1.65 36.74 22.56
N ASP A 854 1.14 37.22 21.43
CA ASP A 854 1.48 36.74 20.08
C ASP A 854 2.88 37.20 19.60
N THR A 855 3.25 36.83 18.38
CA THR A 855 4.49 37.26 17.71
C THR A 855 4.65 38.78 17.54
N ASN A 856 3.58 39.56 17.71
CA ASN A 856 3.57 41.03 17.70
C ASN A 856 3.56 41.64 19.13
N GLY A 857 3.47 40.81 20.18
CA GLY A 857 3.36 41.20 21.58
C GLY A 857 1.92 41.44 22.07
N ARG A 858 0.91 41.13 21.26
CA ARG A 858 -0.51 41.34 21.55
C ARG A 858 -1.04 40.22 22.44
N ALA A 859 -1.70 40.56 23.55
CA ALA A 859 -2.45 39.58 24.31
C ALA A 859 -3.58 38.99 23.44
N VAL A 860 -3.70 37.66 23.43
CA VAL A 860 -4.66 36.92 22.59
C VAL A 860 -6.00 36.72 23.29
N GLN A 861 -7.01 36.34 22.51
CA GLN A 861 -8.36 35.99 22.97
C GLN A 861 -8.82 34.68 22.35
N GLY A 862 -9.96 34.17 22.83
CA GLY A 862 -10.61 33.01 22.23
C GLY A 862 -9.85 31.69 22.36
N LEU A 863 -10.18 30.73 21.50
CA LEU A 863 -9.52 29.43 21.43
C LEU A 863 -8.17 29.56 20.73
N GLN A 864 -7.10 29.12 21.40
CA GLN A 864 -5.73 29.15 20.88
C GLN A 864 -5.08 27.77 21.01
N ILE A 865 -4.19 27.44 20.06
CA ILE A 865 -3.40 26.20 20.08
C ILE A 865 -1.95 26.59 20.34
N ILE A 866 -1.44 26.26 21.53
CA ILE A 866 -0.08 26.57 21.98
C ILE A 866 0.58 25.23 22.33
N ASP A 867 1.75 24.95 21.75
CA ASP A 867 2.47 23.66 21.91
C ASP A 867 1.59 22.41 21.69
N GLY A 868 0.68 22.48 20.70
CA GLY A 868 -0.27 21.42 20.37
C GLY A 868 -1.43 21.24 21.35
N LYS A 869 -1.52 22.06 22.40
CA LYS A 869 -2.58 22.03 23.41
C LYS A 869 -3.58 23.17 23.18
N GLN A 870 -4.85 22.89 23.45
CA GLN A 870 -5.92 23.89 23.37
C GLN A 870 -6.10 24.64 24.69
N TYR A 871 -6.10 25.96 24.62
CA TYR A 871 -6.37 26.89 25.72
C TYR A 871 -7.44 27.90 25.28
N TYR A 872 -8.26 28.39 26.22
CA TYR A 872 -9.24 29.43 25.94
C TYR A 872 -8.95 30.69 26.75
N PHE A 873 -8.74 31.83 26.07
CA PHE A 873 -8.36 33.11 26.69
C PHE A 873 -9.53 34.09 26.89
N GLY A 874 -10.76 33.66 26.57
CA GLY A 874 -11.96 34.49 26.65
C GLY A 874 -12.14 35.44 25.47
N ASP A 875 -13.35 35.47 24.91
CA ASP A 875 -13.75 36.44 23.87
C ASP A 875 -14.37 37.73 24.46
N ASP A 876 -14.38 37.84 25.79
CA ASP A 876 -15.05 38.88 26.61
C ASP A 876 -14.15 40.07 26.99
N GLY A 877 -12.97 40.22 26.38
CA GLY A 877 -12.03 41.30 26.66
C GLY A 877 -11.20 41.10 27.93
N THR A 878 -11.16 39.89 28.48
CA THR A 878 -10.37 39.54 29.68
C THR A 878 -8.96 39.03 29.37
N TYR A 879 -8.73 38.47 28.18
CA TYR A 879 -7.44 38.00 27.64
C TYR A 879 -6.70 36.90 28.44
N TYR A 880 -7.27 36.36 29.52
CA TYR A 880 -6.61 35.37 30.36
C TYR A 880 -7.09 33.93 30.14
N ALA A 881 -6.16 32.97 30.22
CA ALA A 881 -6.44 31.55 30.10
C ALA A 881 -7.44 31.10 31.18
N ARG A 882 -8.53 30.46 30.76
CA ARG A 882 -9.49 29.84 31.68
C ARG A 882 -8.89 28.59 32.29
N GLU A 883 -8.90 28.51 33.62
CA GLU A 883 -8.36 27.38 34.40
C GLU A 883 -9.44 26.85 35.35
N ASN A 884 -9.38 25.55 35.66
CA ASN A 884 -10.24 24.87 36.64
C ASN A 884 -11.77 25.07 36.48
N GLN A 885 -12.26 25.31 35.25
CA GLN A 885 -13.65 25.70 34.99
C GLN A 885 -14.21 25.08 33.71
N MET A 886 -15.52 25.21 33.51
CA MET A 886 -16.18 24.83 32.25
C MET A 886 -16.13 25.96 31.23
N VAL A 887 -15.92 25.57 29.97
CA VAL A 887 -15.79 26.44 28.81
C VAL A 887 -16.67 25.88 27.70
N MET A 888 -17.65 26.65 27.26
CA MET A 888 -18.53 26.30 26.13
C MET A 888 -17.98 26.92 24.85
N LEU A 889 -17.70 26.09 23.85
CA LEU A 889 -17.17 26.52 22.54
C LEU A 889 -18.14 26.06 21.46
N GLY A 890 -18.95 26.99 20.94
CA GLY A 890 -20.11 26.65 20.12
C GLY A 890 -21.08 25.78 20.91
N ASN A 891 -21.45 24.62 20.36
CA ASN A 891 -22.40 23.69 20.99
C ASN A 891 -21.71 22.59 21.85
N GLN A 892 -20.41 22.69 22.12
CA GLN A 892 -19.66 21.68 22.86
C GLN A 892 -19.07 22.23 24.16
N GLU A 893 -19.22 21.46 25.24
CA GLU A 893 -18.62 21.75 26.54
C GLU A 893 -17.23 21.10 26.70
N TYR A 894 -16.31 21.90 27.23
CA TYR A 894 -14.93 21.52 27.56
C TYR A 894 -14.64 21.87 29.01
N LYS A 895 -13.85 21.04 29.68
CA LYS A 895 -13.29 21.34 31.00
C LYS A 895 -11.87 21.85 30.85
N ALA A 896 -11.60 23.07 31.32
CA ALA A 896 -10.23 23.54 31.52
C ALA A 896 -9.65 22.89 32.79
N ASN A 897 -8.48 22.26 32.67
CA ASN A 897 -7.75 21.70 33.82
C ASN A 897 -7.03 22.80 34.63
N GLY A 898 -6.21 22.40 35.62
CA GLY A 898 -5.43 23.33 36.45
C GLY A 898 -4.30 24.08 35.72
N ASP A 899 -3.95 23.67 34.50
CA ASP A 899 -2.98 24.34 33.63
C ASP A 899 -3.67 25.20 32.55
N GLY A 900 -5.01 25.20 32.51
CA GLY A 900 -5.83 25.85 31.48
C GLY A 900 -6.05 25.04 30.19
N ILE A 901 -5.57 23.78 30.14
CA ILE A 901 -5.71 22.90 28.98
C ILE A 901 -7.16 22.38 28.92
N LEU A 902 -7.80 22.54 27.76
CA LEU A 902 -9.15 22.05 27.50
C LEU A 902 -9.20 20.53 27.30
N GLN A 903 -10.19 19.88 27.91
CA GLN A 903 -10.52 18.46 27.73
C GLN A 903 -12.02 18.30 27.41
N PRO A 904 -12.44 17.42 26.47
CA PRO A 904 -13.85 17.17 26.18
C PRO A 904 -14.60 16.60 27.39
N TRP A 905 -15.82 17.09 27.65
CA TRP A 905 -16.66 16.60 28.74
C TRP A 905 -17.29 15.23 28.38
N SER A 906 -16.67 14.15 28.86
CA SER A 906 -17.04 12.75 28.60
C SER A 906 -16.86 11.87 29.83
N GLY A 907 -17.68 10.81 29.97
CA GLY A 907 -17.69 9.85 31.09
C GLY A 907 -18.89 10.05 32.01
N TYR A 908 -18.89 9.40 33.19
CA TYR A 908 -19.88 9.62 34.24
C TYR A 908 -19.48 10.84 35.08
N VAL A 909 -20.02 12.01 34.76
CA VAL A 909 -19.58 13.31 35.30
C VAL A 909 -20.63 13.89 36.25
N TYR A 910 -20.17 14.57 37.31
CA TYR A 910 -21.05 15.36 38.17
C TYR A 910 -21.45 16.66 37.47
N ASP A 911 -22.75 16.83 37.26
CA ASP A 911 -23.37 17.98 36.58
C ASP A 911 -24.44 18.68 37.43
N ALA A 912 -24.56 18.29 38.71
CA ALA A 912 -25.55 18.78 39.67
C ALA A 912 -27.03 18.59 39.25
N SER A 913 -27.32 17.69 38.30
CA SER A 913 -28.70 17.34 37.94
C SER A 913 -29.46 16.65 39.08
N SER A 914 -30.79 16.64 39.01
CA SER A 914 -31.64 15.93 40.00
C SER A 914 -31.55 14.40 39.92
N TYR A 915 -30.76 13.85 38.99
CA TYR A 915 -30.68 12.43 38.69
C TYR A 915 -29.43 11.78 39.26
N ASN A 916 -29.58 10.54 39.75
CA ASN A 916 -28.50 9.69 40.30
C ASN A 916 -27.55 10.35 41.32
N GLY A 917 -27.98 11.40 42.03
CA GLY A 917 -27.13 12.16 42.97
C GLY A 917 -26.26 13.23 42.30
N GLY A 918 -26.68 13.77 41.16
CA GLY A 918 -25.96 14.81 40.43
C GLY A 918 -25.01 14.30 39.36
N TYR A 919 -25.14 13.04 38.92
CA TYR A 919 -24.23 12.41 37.95
C TYR A 919 -24.97 11.89 36.71
N ARG A 920 -24.50 12.28 35.52
CA ARG A 920 -24.96 11.74 34.23
C ARG A 920 -23.80 11.32 33.34
N TRP A 921 -24.05 10.37 32.43
CA TRP A 921 -23.07 9.95 31.43
C TRP A 921 -23.11 10.86 30.20
N TYR A 922 -21.95 11.43 29.88
CA TYR A 922 -21.72 12.26 28.72
C TYR A 922 -20.76 11.58 27.73
N GLU A 923 -20.97 11.81 26.44
CA GLU A 923 -19.96 11.57 25.40
C GLU A 923 -19.87 12.80 24.50
N ASN A 924 -18.68 13.41 24.44
CA ASN A 924 -18.38 14.61 23.66
C ASN A 924 -19.33 15.79 23.97
N GLY A 925 -19.67 15.98 25.24
CA GLY A 925 -20.63 16.99 25.71
C GLY A 925 -22.11 16.66 25.47
N GLN A 926 -22.45 15.53 24.85
CA GLN A 926 -23.82 15.07 24.65
C GLN A 926 -24.23 14.00 25.66
N LEU A 927 -25.52 13.98 26.03
CA LEU A 927 -26.06 13.00 26.97
C LEU A 927 -26.16 11.61 26.33
N TYR A 928 -25.67 10.59 27.02
CA TYR A 928 -25.50 9.25 26.45
C TYR A 928 -26.67 8.29 26.73
N THR A 929 -27.11 7.56 25.70
CA THR A 929 -28.11 6.49 25.79
C THR A 929 -27.52 5.15 25.31
N GLY A 930 -27.61 4.11 26.13
CA GLY A 930 -27.09 2.77 25.85
C GLY A 930 -26.29 2.15 27.00
N PHE A 931 -25.46 1.15 26.71
CA PHE A 931 -24.57 0.50 27.70
C PHE A 931 -23.17 1.11 27.72
N ARG A 932 -22.65 1.38 28.92
CA ARG A 932 -21.24 1.73 29.16
C ARG A 932 -20.64 0.89 30.27
N TYR A 933 -19.39 0.46 30.07
CA TYR A 933 -18.63 -0.28 31.08
C TYR A 933 -17.98 0.69 32.06
N TYR A 934 -18.20 0.48 33.35
CA TYR A 934 -17.77 1.37 34.43
C TYR A 934 -17.67 0.56 35.73
N MET A 935 -16.74 0.91 36.63
CA MET A 935 -16.58 0.26 37.96
C MET A 935 -16.73 -1.28 37.97
N GLY A 936 -16.21 -1.96 36.94
CA GLY A 936 -16.19 -3.43 36.85
C GLY A 936 -17.43 -4.11 36.25
N THR A 937 -18.40 -3.38 35.70
CA THR A 937 -19.58 -3.96 35.00
C THR A 937 -20.16 -2.99 33.97
N TYR A 938 -21.12 -3.45 33.15
CA TYR A 938 -21.92 -2.57 32.31
C TYR A 938 -23.05 -1.91 33.09
N TYR A 939 -23.35 -0.64 32.78
CA TYR A 939 -24.50 0.10 33.27
C TYR A 939 -25.31 0.64 32.10
N TRP A 940 -26.64 0.64 32.21
CA TRP A 940 -27.53 1.21 31.19
C TRP A 940 -27.88 2.66 31.49
N PHE A 941 -27.76 3.51 30.47
CA PHE A 941 -28.06 4.93 30.53
C PHE A 941 -29.16 5.30 29.52
N VAL A 942 -30.00 6.26 29.88
CA VAL A 942 -30.95 6.93 28.99
C VAL A 942 -30.82 8.43 29.25
N ASP A 943 -30.47 9.19 28.22
CA ASP A 943 -30.18 10.62 28.25
C ASP A 943 -29.24 11.00 29.41
N GLY A 944 -28.17 10.21 29.52
CA GLY A 944 -27.14 10.28 30.55
C GLY A 944 -27.58 9.76 31.93
N VAL A 945 -28.87 9.57 32.19
CA VAL A 945 -29.39 9.06 33.46
C VAL A 945 -29.21 7.55 33.56
N ARG A 946 -28.49 7.10 34.59
CA ARG A 946 -28.28 5.69 34.91
C ARG A 946 -29.59 5.06 35.35
N GLN A 947 -30.03 4.04 34.64
CA GLN A 947 -31.22 3.26 34.99
C GLN A 947 -30.84 2.15 35.97
N ASN A 948 -31.66 1.96 37.01
CA ASN A 948 -31.47 0.88 38.00
C ASN A 948 -32.09 -0.44 37.48
N GLU A 949 -33.02 -1.03 38.21
CA GLU A 949 -33.46 -2.42 37.98
C GLU A 949 -34.24 -2.63 36.67
N GLY A 950 -34.04 -3.77 36.02
CA GLY A 950 -34.90 -4.24 34.92
C GLY A 950 -34.20 -4.81 33.69
N TRP A 951 -35.01 -5.38 32.79
CA TRP A 951 -34.55 -5.89 31.49
C TRP A 951 -34.10 -4.76 30.56
N ARG A 952 -33.02 -5.02 29.81
CA ARG A 952 -32.45 -4.16 28.76
C ARG A 952 -32.17 -5.00 27.51
N SER A 953 -32.19 -4.38 26.33
CA SER A 953 -31.88 -5.02 25.05
C SER A 953 -30.83 -4.22 24.29
N ALA A 954 -29.73 -4.85 23.91
CA ALA A 954 -28.62 -4.22 23.20
C ALA A 954 -27.85 -5.26 22.37
N TRP A 955 -27.21 -4.83 21.27
CA TRP A 955 -26.35 -5.69 20.43
C TRP A 955 -26.97 -7.03 19.97
N GLY A 956 -28.30 -7.14 19.96
CA GLY A 956 -29.05 -8.36 19.64
C GLY A 956 -29.42 -9.26 20.84
N TYR A 957 -28.93 -8.96 22.04
CA TYR A 957 -29.10 -9.77 23.25
C TYR A 957 -29.92 -9.06 24.35
N LYS A 958 -30.39 -9.85 25.32
CA LYS A 958 -31.04 -9.37 26.55
C LYS A 958 -30.08 -9.37 27.73
N TYR A 959 -30.23 -8.36 28.58
CA TYR A 959 -29.46 -8.13 29.79
C TYR A 959 -30.41 -7.78 30.94
N TRP A 960 -30.00 -8.05 32.18
CA TRP A 960 -30.67 -7.52 33.37
C TRP A 960 -29.71 -6.58 34.11
N THR A 961 -30.21 -5.42 34.53
CA THR A 961 -29.50 -4.55 35.47
C THR A 961 -30.14 -4.66 36.86
N ASP A 962 -29.33 -4.70 37.92
CA ASP A 962 -29.78 -4.80 39.32
C ASP A 962 -30.37 -3.49 39.86
N ALA A 963 -30.79 -3.48 41.13
CA ALA A 963 -31.26 -2.30 41.86
C ALA A 963 -30.26 -1.11 41.91
N ASN A 964 -28.98 -1.31 41.59
CA ASN A 964 -27.95 -0.27 41.48
C ASN A 964 -27.69 0.16 40.01
N GLY A 965 -28.25 -0.56 39.03
CA GLY A 965 -28.05 -0.39 37.59
C GLY A 965 -26.93 -1.24 37.00
N ARG A 966 -26.33 -2.15 37.78
CA ARG A 966 -25.23 -3.03 37.37
C ARG A 966 -25.75 -4.19 36.53
N ALA A 967 -25.16 -4.42 35.37
CA ALA A 967 -25.39 -5.66 34.63
C ALA A 967 -24.91 -6.86 35.47
N VAL A 968 -25.76 -7.89 35.56
CA VAL A 968 -25.54 -9.08 36.39
C VAL A 968 -24.82 -10.20 35.64
N GLN A 969 -24.31 -11.19 36.37
CA GLN A 969 -23.65 -12.39 35.84
C GLN A 969 -24.10 -13.65 36.56
N GLY A 970 -23.88 -14.80 35.93
CA GLY A 970 -24.15 -16.11 36.48
C GLY A 970 -25.64 -16.41 36.61
N LEU A 971 -25.98 -17.30 37.54
CA LEU A 971 -27.37 -17.64 37.86
C LEU A 971 -27.98 -16.55 38.75
N GLN A 972 -29.10 -15.97 38.32
CA GLN A 972 -29.79 -14.86 38.98
C GLN A 972 -31.29 -15.15 39.06
N ILE A 973 -31.91 -14.79 40.18
CA ILE A 973 -33.36 -14.96 40.39
C ILE A 973 -34.03 -13.61 40.17
N ILE A 974 -34.88 -13.52 39.16
CA ILE A 974 -35.61 -12.31 38.74
C ILE A 974 -37.09 -12.68 38.67
N ASP A 975 -37.96 -11.92 39.34
CA ASP A 975 -39.40 -12.17 39.38
C ASP A 975 -39.76 -13.64 39.73
N GLY A 976 -39.00 -14.24 40.65
CA GLY A 976 -39.14 -15.64 41.08
C GLY A 976 -38.58 -16.70 40.11
N HIS A 977 -38.08 -16.31 38.94
CA HIS A 977 -37.57 -17.20 37.91
C HIS A 977 -36.03 -17.15 37.83
N SER A 978 -35.41 -18.31 37.57
CA SER A 978 -33.95 -18.45 37.48
C SER A 978 -33.46 -18.24 36.05
N TYR A 979 -32.56 -17.26 35.85
CA TYR A 979 -31.96 -16.91 34.57
C TYR A 979 -30.42 -16.99 34.64
N ASN A 980 -29.77 -17.34 33.53
CA ASN A 980 -28.30 -17.46 33.47
C ASN A 980 -27.71 -16.39 32.54
N PHE A 981 -26.84 -15.53 33.05
CA PHE A 981 -26.18 -14.43 32.30
C PHE A 981 -24.71 -14.72 31.95
N GLY A 982 -24.20 -15.91 32.29
CA GLY A 982 -22.80 -16.30 32.12
C GLY A 982 -21.83 -15.62 33.12
N ASN A 983 -20.67 -16.25 33.35
CA ASN A 983 -19.61 -15.77 34.24
C ASN A 983 -18.31 -15.41 33.48
N ASP A 984 -18.44 -15.12 32.18
CA ASP A 984 -17.35 -15.02 31.21
C ASP A 984 -17.03 -13.57 30.78
N GLY A 985 -17.57 -12.57 31.50
CA GLY A 985 -17.40 -11.16 31.15
C GLY A 985 -18.41 -10.60 30.15
N THR A 986 -19.41 -11.38 29.72
CA THR A 986 -20.35 -10.96 28.64
C THR A 986 -21.72 -10.47 29.09
N TYR A 987 -22.17 -10.81 30.32
CA TYR A 987 -23.37 -10.28 31.00
C TYR A 987 -24.75 -10.53 30.32
N PHE A 988 -24.82 -11.28 29.21
CA PHE A 988 -26.08 -11.47 28.47
C PHE A 988 -26.77 -12.80 28.78
N LEU A 989 -28.11 -12.77 28.76
CA LEU A 989 -28.98 -13.92 29.01
C LEU A 989 -28.69 -15.06 28.03
N ARG A 990 -28.39 -16.23 28.58
CA ARG A 990 -28.31 -17.51 27.86
C ARG A 990 -29.71 -18.13 27.76
N GLY A 991 -29.97 -18.78 26.64
CA GLY A 991 -31.25 -19.45 26.35
C GLY A 991 -31.45 -20.74 27.12
#